data_AF-K7FYY2-F1
#
_entry.id   AF-K7FYY2-F1
#
_cell.length_a   1.000
_cell.length_b   1.000
_cell.length_c   1.000
_cell.angle_alpha   90.00
_cell.angle_beta   90.00
_cell.angle_gamma   90.00
#
_symmetry.space_group_name_H-M   'P 1'
#
loop_
_entity.id
_entity.type
_entity.pdbx_description
1 polymer ?
#
loop_
_entity_poly.entity_id
_entity_poly.type
_entity_poly.pdbx_seq_one_letter_code
_entity_poly.pdbx_strand_id
1 'polypeptide(L)'
;MRSLPLQPASTSHHPASPLTSYGTIATLHFFPYLCNSPSTTAPYSIASPLCNHFAACPFLRSPSSPLHSRLIPALHHSPLHPHPRAARTSSVQPPRPAPQLAPFSSPLGAPPSPRRGSSSLPGATKPPEQRVSSPRNLFASPLGACPRPRRCAEPRAADRAGLLRIMAPLLLLLAPALLLFYLGFVRRCTRIPPAAFHRREPGRAGDSGHEPPRDGWGPRMSGFPLRLFVHLANTAFGQFCVMPLLLRMNNFTLLHYLDIHEDPTFIPEVAAEGRKEKPETKSTSEILKQLMETRPNPANSGFSFKGIQDYLNCYRTGELTPMQVAKNIIASLEDCEKSSPPLRAIVQWDRAQIQRMAEASTTRYKNKSPLSLLDGIPVCLKEEIKVVPYHHRVGTVYLGTEPETEDATVTRKLREAGAIIIGVSNMHELGIGTTGCNPNRLHGTTRNPYNPQHFTGGSSSGAAASVAAGLCPLAIGSDGGGSVRIPASFCGVVGLKGTFGRISAHGCLPLSYSTVSLGPICASVTDAAIAYSILAEPDPLYPYGLQQPKASLSEILTPDLKGLKLGVDWMFFKACDAEVLAVCQKAVEYLQTLGASVVDVSLPEMEEVRVAHVICILSEMRDFLQPDFNTHFHQMNLETRLNLALASQFTALDYIKANRQRTRSMSFLRDIFANVNCILTPATACTAPRIHSSDLLTGNNDVPTLLRTMRYMQLGNFTGIPGLVVPVGYAASGLPINFQVMAKWWDEAILFRVGLKLEHFRDTTRKPAIYYDILA
;
A
#
# COMPACT_ATOMS: atom_id res chain seq x y z
N MET A 1 16.27 -21.59 65.05
CA MET A 1 15.91 -20.93 66.33
C MET A 1 14.78 -19.93 66.06
N ARG A 2 14.15 -19.45 67.13
CA ARG A 2 13.05 -18.44 67.24
C ARG A 2 13.13 -17.30 66.19
N SER A 3 12.04 -16.72 65.67
CA SER A 3 10.65 -16.67 66.18
C SER A 3 9.54 -16.78 65.11
N LEU A 4 8.40 -17.31 65.57
CA LEU A 4 7.06 -17.46 64.98
C LEU A 4 6.23 -16.14 65.08
N PRO A 5 4.94 -16.03 64.64
CA PRO A 5 4.18 -16.67 63.52
C PRO A 5 3.06 -15.77 62.86
N LEU A 6 2.15 -16.41 62.09
CA LEU A 6 0.73 -16.03 61.79
C LEU A 6 0.46 -14.82 60.86
N GLN A 7 -0.69 -14.68 60.16
CA GLN A 7 -1.62 -15.63 59.48
C GLN A 7 -2.49 -14.84 58.43
N PRO A 8 -3.73 -15.18 57.96
CA PRO A 8 -4.12 -14.93 56.57
C PRO A 8 -5.28 -13.91 56.39
N ALA A 9 -5.81 -13.83 55.17
CA ALA A 9 -6.90 -12.95 54.77
C ALA A 9 -8.28 -13.30 55.36
N SER A 10 -9.14 -12.28 55.52
CA SER A 10 -10.60 -12.43 55.55
C SER A 10 -11.36 -11.17 55.11
N THR A 11 -12.58 -11.42 54.64
CA THR A 11 -13.73 -10.57 54.28
C THR A 11 -14.00 -9.28 55.07
N SER A 12 -14.63 -8.27 54.42
CA SER A 12 -16.03 -7.85 54.73
C SER A 12 -16.55 -6.70 53.82
N HIS A 13 -17.78 -6.21 54.06
CA HIS A 13 -18.59 -5.35 53.16
C HIS A 13 -18.43 -3.82 53.35
N HIS A 14 -18.97 -3.09 52.35
CA HIS A 14 -19.62 -1.75 52.32
C HIS A 14 -20.01 -1.04 53.66
N PRO A 15 -20.34 0.28 53.66
CA PRO A 15 -20.46 1.26 52.54
C PRO A 15 -19.77 2.63 52.81
N ALA A 16 -20.15 3.65 52.00
CA ALA A 16 -20.29 5.09 52.33
C ALA A 16 -19.41 6.11 51.57
N SER A 17 -20.08 7.19 51.16
CA SER A 17 -19.56 8.51 50.74
C SER A 17 -19.61 9.46 51.97
N PRO A 18 -19.23 10.78 51.97
CA PRO A 18 -19.10 11.69 50.82
C PRO A 18 -17.99 12.79 50.87
N LEU A 19 -17.99 13.68 49.87
CA LEU A 19 -17.57 15.11 49.86
C LEU A 19 -16.20 15.49 50.46
N THR A 20 -15.31 16.13 49.69
CA THR A 20 -15.36 17.62 49.54
C THR A 20 -14.60 18.15 48.32
N SER A 21 -14.77 19.44 48.01
CA SER A 21 -14.36 20.14 46.77
C SER A 21 -13.24 21.19 46.98
N TYR A 22 -12.49 21.57 45.94
CA TYR A 22 -12.21 22.99 45.58
C TYR A 22 -11.42 23.17 44.26
N GLY A 23 -11.85 24.13 43.42
CA GLY A 23 -11.04 24.80 42.37
C GLY A 23 -10.70 24.01 41.09
N THR A 24 -10.55 24.62 39.90
CA THR A 24 -10.64 26.03 39.49
C THR A 24 -11.08 26.14 38.01
N ILE A 25 -11.69 27.27 37.62
CA ILE A 25 -12.28 27.52 36.29
C ILE A 25 -11.31 28.27 35.36
N ALA A 26 -11.32 27.95 34.06
CA ALA A 26 -10.95 28.91 33.00
C ALA A 26 -11.64 28.59 31.65
N THR A 27 -12.37 29.55 31.10
CA THR A 27 -12.79 29.59 29.68
C THR A 27 -12.75 31.05 29.25
N LEU A 28 -12.21 31.36 28.08
CA LEU A 28 -11.96 32.74 27.65
C LEU A 28 -12.95 33.25 26.61
N HIS A 29 -13.17 34.57 26.63
CA HIS A 29 -14.31 35.26 26.05
C HIS A 29 -14.05 35.90 24.67
N PHE A 30 -15.16 36.18 23.97
CA PHE A 30 -15.34 37.42 23.22
C PHE A 30 -16.46 38.28 23.88
N PHE A 31 -16.45 39.60 23.63
CA PHE A 31 -17.32 40.65 24.18
C PHE A 31 -17.45 41.77 23.10
N PRO A 32 -18.41 42.73 23.17
CA PRO A 32 -19.86 42.61 23.44
C PRO A 32 -20.68 43.54 22.50
N TYR A 33 -21.97 43.81 22.80
CA TYR A 33 -22.47 45.20 23.00
C TYR A 33 -23.91 45.27 23.60
N LEU A 34 -24.11 46.14 24.61
CA LEU A 34 -25.34 46.74 25.18
C LEU A 34 -26.59 45.92 25.64
N CYS A 35 -26.68 45.78 26.98
CA CYS A 35 -27.74 46.30 27.91
C CYS A 35 -29.20 45.75 28.04
N ASN A 36 -29.58 45.64 29.34
CA ASN A 36 -30.88 45.86 30.00
C ASN A 36 -32.04 44.82 29.95
N SER A 37 -31.99 43.85 30.89
CA SER A 37 -32.91 43.64 32.05
C SER A 37 -34.42 44.02 32.02
N PRO A 38 -35.27 43.45 32.93
CA PRO A 38 -35.36 42.07 33.45
C PRO A 38 -36.85 41.58 33.60
N SER A 39 -37.10 40.56 34.46
CA SER A 39 -38.42 40.10 34.99
C SER A 39 -39.29 39.22 34.05
N THR A 40 -40.15 38.28 34.49
CA THR A 40 -40.49 37.82 35.86
C THR A 40 -40.91 36.32 35.91
N THR A 41 -40.77 35.68 37.08
CA THR A 41 -41.48 34.50 37.65
C THR A 41 -42.48 33.68 36.80
N ALA A 42 -42.36 32.35 36.62
CA ALA A 42 -42.48 31.21 37.57
C ALA A 42 -43.81 30.39 37.33
N PRO A 43 -44.17 29.31 38.07
CA PRO A 43 -44.12 27.96 37.47
C PRO A 43 -45.37 27.06 37.71
N TYR A 44 -45.18 25.73 37.66
CA TYR A 44 -46.10 24.58 37.89
C TYR A 44 -46.98 24.11 36.70
N SER A 45 -47.51 22.88 36.63
CA SER A 45 -47.03 21.51 37.00
C SER A 45 -48.11 20.44 36.63
N ILE A 46 -47.79 19.15 36.83
CA ILE A 46 -48.68 17.97 36.94
C ILE A 46 -49.17 17.25 35.65
N ALA A 47 -49.09 15.92 35.76
CA ALA A 47 -49.33 14.78 34.87
C ALA A 47 -50.66 14.66 34.07
N SER A 48 -50.55 14.07 32.86
CA SER A 48 -51.07 12.74 32.39
C SER A 48 -52.26 12.04 33.10
N PRO A 49 -53.01 11.09 32.45
CA PRO A 49 -53.13 10.69 31.02
C PRO A 49 -54.58 10.31 30.54
N LEU A 50 -54.69 9.57 29.41
CA LEU A 50 -55.76 8.65 28.93
C LEU A 50 -56.99 9.18 28.14
N CYS A 51 -57.17 8.72 26.88
CA CYS A 51 -58.23 7.76 26.44
C CYS A 51 -58.34 7.57 24.90
N ASN A 52 -58.94 6.46 24.45
CA ASN A 52 -59.05 6.01 23.04
C ASN A 52 -60.42 6.34 22.38
N HIS A 53 -60.50 6.26 21.03
CA HIS A 53 -61.47 5.47 20.20
C HIS A 53 -61.02 5.52 18.70
N PHE A 54 -60.96 4.42 17.93
CA PHE A 54 -62.01 3.81 17.06
C PHE A 54 -62.70 4.79 16.08
N ALA A 55 -62.88 4.57 14.76
CA ALA A 55 -62.54 3.46 13.81
C ALA A 55 -62.41 4.07 12.36
N ALA A 56 -62.47 3.44 11.16
CA ALA A 56 -62.80 2.09 10.65
C ALA A 56 -62.17 1.82 9.23
N CYS A 57 -62.73 0.91 8.42
CA CYS A 57 -62.39 0.54 7.01
C CYS A 57 -63.69 -0.02 6.32
N PRO A 58 -63.76 -0.61 5.08
CA PRO A 58 -62.77 -0.88 4.00
C PRO A 58 -63.26 -0.54 2.55
N PHE A 59 -62.53 -0.95 1.47
CA PHE A 59 -63.04 -1.86 0.39
C PHE A 59 -61.99 -2.27 -0.70
N LEU A 60 -62.24 -3.45 -1.31
CA LEU A 60 -61.58 -4.23 -2.40
C LEU A 60 -60.75 -3.50 -3.51
N ARG A 61 -59.78 -4.13 -4.21
CA ARG A 61 -59.81 -5.45 -4.92
C ARG A 61 -58.43 -6.13 -5.13
N SER A 62 -58.45 -7.45 -5.34
CA SER A 62 -57.47 -8.24 -6.11
C SER A 62 -58.14 -8.80 -7.39
N PRO A 63 -57.38 -9.38 -8.35
CA PRO A 63 -56.94 -10.79 -8.30
C PRO A 63 -55.48 -10.95 -8.85
N SER A 64 -54.84 -12.10 -9.16
CA SER A 64 -55.13 -13.56 -9.09
C SER A 64 -53.79 -14.35 -9.14
N SER A 65 -53.82 -15.69 -9.00
CA SER A 65 -52.76 -16.62 -9.44
C SER A 65 -53.38 -17.81 -10.19
N PRO A 66 -52.57 -18.66 -10.86
CA PRO A 66 -52.48 -20.06 -10.44
C PRO A 66 -51.01 -20.56 -10.38
N LEU A 67 -50.56 -21.38 -9.42
CA LEU A 67 -50.98 -22.72 -8.96
C LEU A 67 -50.65 -23.89 -9.90
N HIS A 68 -49.70 -24.72 -9.47
CA HIS A 68 -49.95 -26.16 -9.33
C HIS A 68 -49.04 -26.81 -8.27
N SER A 69 -49.44 -27.99 -7.76
CA SER A 69 -48.86 -28.67 -6.59
C SER A 69 -48.88 -30.21 -6.72
N ARG A 70 -48.14 -30.92 -5.84
CA ARG A 70 -48.25 -32.34 -5.37
C ARG A 70 -46.87 -32.87 -4.90
N LEU A 71 -46.73 -33.89 -4.04
CA LEU A 71 -47.48 -34.36 -2.85
C LEU A 71 -46.56 -35.31 -2.04
N ILE A 72 -46.93 -35.69 -0.80
CA ILE A 72 -46.16 -36.57 0.11
C ILE A 72 -46.91 -37.91 0.30
N PRO A 73 -46.22 -39.05 0.54
CA PRO A 73 -46.51 -39.83 1.76
C PRO A 73 -45.26 -40.42 2.47
N ALA A 74 -45.40 -40.59 3.79
CA ALA A 74 -44.38 -40.81 4.82
C ALA A 74 -44.02 -42.30 5.11
N LEU A 75 -43.63 -42.58 6.38
CA LEU A 75 -43.40 -43.88 7.06
C LEU A 75 -41.95 -44.44 6.98
N HIS A 76 -41.36 -45.10 8.01
CA HIS A 76 -41.83 -45.46 9.36
C HIS A 76 -40.65 -45.71 10.37
N HIS A 77 -40.96 -45.63 11.68
CA HIS A 77 -40.35 -46.33 12.84
C HIS A 77 -38.94 -45.99 13.43
N SER A 78 -38.97 -45.72 14.74
CA SER A 78 -37.92 -45.92 15.77
C SER A 78 -38.17 -47.30 16.49
N PRO A 79 -37.58 -47.68 17.66
CA PRO A 79 -36.57 -47.03 18.55
C PRO A 79 -35.47 -47.98 19.12
N LEU A 80 -34.55 -47.48 19.97
CA LEU A 80 -34.35 -47.92 21.38
C LEU A 80 -33.03 -47.42 22.05
N HIS A 81 -33.11 -47.27 23.38
CA HIS A 81 -32.04 -46.99 24.37
C HIS A 81 -31.50 -48.33 24.95
N PRO A 82 -30.41 -48.44 25.79
CA PRO A 82 -30.09 -47.49 26.89
C PRO A 82 -28.61 -47.29 27.34
N HIS A 83 -28.42 -46.36 28.28
CA HIS A 83 -27.26 -46.29 29.21
C HIS A 83 -27.39 -47.35 30.33
N PRO A 84 -26.30 -47.76 31.03
CA PRO A 84 -26.03 -47.15 32.35
C PRO A 84 -24.56 -47.18 32.90
N ARG A 85 -24.25 -46.22 33.80
CA ARG A 85 -23.34 -46.36 34.99
C ARG A 85 -21.83 -46.65 34.74
N ALA A 86 -20.90 -46.43 35.68
CA ALA A 86 -20.90 -45.66 36.95
C ALA A 86 -19.46 -45.21 37.28
N ALA A 87 -19.30 -44.32 38.27
CA ALA A 87 -18.01 -43.76 38.69
C ALA A 87 -17.17 -44.68 39.60
N ARG A 88 -15.85 -44.43 39.66
CA ARG A 88 -15.03 -44.70 40.86
C ARG A 88 -13.89 -43.68 41.00
N THR A 89 -13.62 -43.30 42.24
CA THR A 89 -12.56 -42.38 42.67
C THR A 89 -11.49 -43.13 43.45
N SER A 90 -10.20 -42.82 43.24
CA SER A 90 -9.13 -43.10 44.21
C SER A 90 -7.90 -42.23 43.96
N SER A 91 -7.41 -41.57 45.00
CA SER A 91 -6.26 -40.66 44.98
C SER A 91 -4.94 -41.33 45.40
N VAL A 92 -3.82 -40.91 44.82
CA VAL A 92 -2.46 -41.05 45.39
C VAL A 92 -1.73 -39.71 45.23
N GLN A 93 -0.83 -39.38 46.16
CA GLN A 93 -0.16 -38.06 46.27
C GLN A 93 1.22 -37.98 45.57
N PRO A 94 1.79 -36.76 45.38
CA PRO A 94 2.94 -36.52 44.53
C PRO A 94 4.29 -36.36 45.27
N PRO A 95 5.43 -36.43 44.56
CA PRO A 95 6.72 -35.87 45.01
C PRO A 95 6.83 -34.35 44.77
N ARG A 96 7.85 -33.71 45.38
CA ARG A 96 8.06 -32.24 45.46
C ARG A 96 9.15 -31.70 44.51
N PRO A 97 9.30 -30.36 44.34
CA PRO A 97 9.93 -29.75 43.16
C PRO A 97 11.27 -29.00 43.41
N ALA A 98 11.75 -28.33 42.35
CA ALA A 98 12.75 -27.25 42.31
C ALA A 98 14.24 -27.74 42.38
N PRO A 99 15.27 -26.89 42.08
CA PRO A 99 15.34 -25.44 42.30
C PRO A 99 15.09 -24.56 41.05
N GLN A 100 14.61 -23.33 41.30
CA GLN A 100 14.84 -22.17 40.43
C GLN A 100 16.14 -21.46 40.87
N LEU A 101 16.81 -20.75 39.96
CA LEU A 101 17.80 -19.73 40.31
C LEU A 101 17.18 -18.33 40.14
N ALA A 102 17.52 -17.44 41.07
CA ALA A 102 16.97 -16.09 41.21
C ALA A 102 18.12 -15.04 41.15
N PRO A 103 17.82 -13.74 40.93
CA PRO A 103 18.82 -12.78 40.47
C PRO A 103 19.70 -12.19 41.57
N PHE A 104 20.77 -11.52 41.18
CA PHE A 104 21.54 -10.60 42.03
C PHE A 104 21.70 -9.22 41.36
N SER A 105 21.74 -8.19 42.20
CA SER A 105 21.74 -6.77 41.83
C SER A 105 23.13 -6.12 41.95
N SER A 106 23.27 -4.93 41.34
CA SER A 106 24.41 -4.01 41.53
C SER A 106 24.56 -3.57 43.00
N PRO A 107 25.71 -2.95 43.37
CA PRO A 107 25.66 -1.48 43.52
C PRO A 107 26.98 -0.69 43.23
N LEU A 108 26.80 0.62 42.95
CA LEU A 108 27.65 1.79 43.28
C LEU A 108 29.15 1.88 42.86
N GLY A 109 29.54 3.03 42.30
CA GLY A 109 30.93 3.53 42.35
C GLY A 109 31.38 4.50 41.23
N ALA A 110 31.48 5.81 41.52
CA ALA A 110 32.12 6.83 40.67
C ALA A 110 32.34 8.15 41.47
N PRO A 111 33.16 9.14 41.01
CA PRO A 111 34.34 9.10 40.13
C PRO A 111 35.63 9.47 40.93
N PRO A 112 36.80 9.78 40.30
CA PRO A 112 37.12 11.19 40.01
C PRO A 112 38.10 11.45 38.81
N SER A 113 38.42 12.73 38.57
CA SER A 113 39.48 13.28 37.70
C SER A 113 40.03 14.58 38.35
N PRO A 114 40.94 15.42 37.77
CA PRO A 114 41.96 15.25 36.70
C PRO A 114 43.38 15.81 37.08
N ARG A 115 44.42 15.63 36.22
CA ARG A 115 45.69 16.43 36.06
C ARG A 115 46.54 15.77 34.92
N ARG A 116 47.27 16.41 33.99
CA ARG A 116 48.24 17.54 33.89
C ARG A 116 49.73 17.12 33.92
N GLY A 117 50.49 17.49 32.88
CA GLY A 117 51.97 17.35 32.70
C GLY A 117 52.33 16.46 31.49
N SER A 118 53.13 16.82 30.46
CA SER A 118 54.50 17.40 30.35
C SER A 118 55.62 16.41 30.68
N SER A 119 56.63 16.14 29.83
CA SER A 119 56.97 16.63 28.46
C SER A 119 57.62 15.47 27.62
N SER A 120 58.51 15.56 26.61
CA SER A 120 59.59 16.49 26.19
C SER A 120 59.88 16.43 24.66
N LEU A 121 61.05 16.94 24.23
CA LEU A 121 61.64 17.01 22.86
C LEU A 121 63.06 16.33 22.90
N PRO A 122 63.88 16.17 21.82
CA PRO A 122 64.12 17.13 20.71
C PRO A 122 64.48 16.60 19.28
N GLY A 123 64.55 17.53 18.31
CA GLY A 123 65.17 17.33 16.98
C GLY A 123 64.92 18.51 16.02
N ALA A 124 65.97 19.21 15.56
CA ALA A 124 65.95 20.27 14.52
C ALA A 124 66.66 19.76 13.23
N THR A 125 66.68 20.38 12.04
CA THR A 125 66.88 21.80 11.65
C THR A 125 66.32 22.15 10.22
N LYS A 126 66.64 23.35 9.70
CA LYS A 126 66.43 23.95 8.35
C LYS A 126 67.66 24.85 8.03
N PRO A 127 67.80 25.52 6.86
CA PRO A 127 67.53 25.22 5.43
C PRO A 127 68.87 25.20 4.62
N PRO A 128 68.99 25.47 3.28
CA PRO A 128 68.77 26.75 2.55
C PRO A 128 67.81 26.62 1.33
N GLU A 129 67.18 27.66 0.74
CA GLU A 129 67.65 28.88 0.02
C GLU A 129 68.24 28.58 -1.38
N GLN A 130 67.67 29.00 -2.52
CA GLN A 130 67.66 30.33 -3.18
C GLN A 130 66.71 30.27 -4.42
N ARG A 131 66.28 31.28 -5.22
CA ARG A 131 66.31 32.77 -5.41
C ARG A 131 65.20 33.08 -6.48
N VAL A 132 64.94 34.21 -7.19
CA VAL A 132 65.37 35.63 -7.37
C VAL A 132 64.19 36.35 -8.10
N SER A 133 63.96 37.67 -8.13
CA SER A 133 64.02 38.71 -7.08
C SER A 133 63.39 40.06 -7.53
N SER A 134 62.35 40.56 -6.83
CA SER A 134 62.08 42.00 -6.59
C SER A 134 61.52 42.88 -7.74
N PRO A 135 61.08 44.15 -7.49
CA PRO A 135 60.92 44.91 -6.23
C PRO A 135 59.49 45.56 -6.13
N ARG A 136 59.11 46.73 -5.56
CA ARG A 136 59.72 47.84 -4.77
C ARG A 136 58.62 48.70 -4.06
N ASN A 137 58.85 49.17 -2.82
CA ASN A 137 58.39 50.46 -2.19
C ASN A 137 56.89 50.80 -1.97
N LEU A 138 56.44 51.61 -0.97
CA LEU A 138 57.01 52.15 0.30
C LEU A 138 55.89 52.69 1.25
N PHE A 139 55.94 52.30 2.54
CA PHE A 139 55.70 53.08 3.80
C PHE A 139 54.37 53.77 4.22
N ALA A 140 54.07 53.55 5.52
CA ALA A 140 53.66 54.50 6.58
C ALA A 140 52.16 54.75 6.98
N SER A 141 51.98 54.79 8.30
CA SER A 141 50.83 55.25 9.13
C SER A 141 51.30 56.47 9.97
N PRO A 142 50.58 57.10 10.96
CA PRO A 142 49.31 56.72 11.62
C PRO A 142 48.31 57.86 12.00
N LEU A 143 47.22 57.46 12.69
CA LEU A 143 46.40 58.15 13.72
C LEU A 143 46.33 59.70 13.79
N GLY A 144 45.10 60.27 13.83
CA GLY A 144 44.89 61.65 14.33
C GLY A 144 43.45 62.21 14.35
N ALA A 145 42.83 62.24 15.55
CA ALA A 145 41.79 63.19 16.03
C ALA A 145 40.43 63.38 15.29
N CYS A 146 39.46 64.00 15.98
CA CYS A 146 38.12 64.34 15.48
C CYS A 146 37.52 65.54 16.26
N PRO A 147 36.82 66.47 15.58
CA PRO A 147 35.82 67.33 16.23
C PRO A 147 34.44 67.37 15.50
N ARG A 148 33.37 67.56 16.28
CA ARG A 148 31.99 67.94 15.84
C ARG A 148 31.74 69.44 16.16
N PRO A 149 30.55 70.07 15.93
CA PRO A 149 29.35 69.69 15.16
C PRO A 149 28.84 70.79 14.17
N ARG A 150 27.81 70.47 13.35
CA ARG A 150 26.72 71.40 12.93
C ARG A 150 25.47 70.62 12.47
N ARG A 151 24.34 71.30 12.21
CA ARG A 151 22.96 70.75 12.32
C ARG A 151 22.21 70.48 10.99
N CYS A 152 21.36 69.44 11.04
CA CYS A 152 20.03 69.24 10.41
C CYS A 152 19.79 69.44 8.89
N ALA A 153 19.35 68.36 8.21
CA ALA A 153 18.17 68.35 7.32
C ALA A 153 17.73 66.89 7.01
N GLU A 154 16.42 66.63 6.92
CA GLU A 154 15.85 65.35 6.44
C GLU A 154 15.34 65.46 4.98
N PRO A 155 15.58 64.46 4.11
CA PRO A 155 14.89 64.34 2.82
C PRO A 155 13.63 63.45 2.94
N ARG A 156 12.48 64.13 2.94
CA ARG A 156 11.08 63.67 2.98
C ARG A 156 10.73 62.40 2.18
N ALA A 157 9.71 61.69 2.64
CA ALA A 157 9.00 60.66 1.87
C ALA A 157 8.33 61.25 0.61
N ALA A 158 8.79 60.84 -0.58
CA ALA A 158 8.33 61.42 -1.84
C ALA A 158 8.25 60.44 -3.05
N ASP A 159 8.07 59.13 -2.83
CA ASP A 159 8.03 58.17 -3.97
C ASP A 159 6.89 57.11 -3.95
N ARG A 160 6.14 56.96 -2.84
CA ARG A 160 4.98 56.02 -2.82
C ARG A 160 3.79 56.48 -3.67
N ALA A 161 3.72 57.77 -4.03
CA ALA A 161 2.63 58.33 -4.83
C ALA A 161 2.78 58.08 -6.34
N GLY A 162 4.01 57.93 -6.85
CA GLY A 162 4.27 57.66 -8.26
C GLY A 162 3.77 56.27 -8.67
N LEU A 163 4.15 55.25 -7.91
CA LEU A 163 3.80 53.86 -8.20
C LEU A 163 2.28 53.61 -8.20
N LEU A 164 1.55 54.20 -7.24
CA LEU A 164 0.07 54.11 -7.22
C LEU A 164 -0.59 54.76 -8.44
N ARG A 165 -0.06 55.90 -8.91
CA ARG A 165 -0.60 56.60 -10.10
C ARG A 165 -0.41 55.81 -11.41
N ILE A 166 0.56 54.89 -11.47
CA ILE A 166 0.78 54.00 -12.62
C ILE A 166 -0.03 52.70 -12.47
N MET A 167 -0.11 52.13 -11.27
CA MET A 167 -0.83 50.87 -11.01
C MET A 167 -2.35 51.02 -11.06
N ALA A 168 -2.92 52.14 -10.59
CA ALA A 168 -4.36 52.37 -10.56
C ALA A 168 -5.04 52.32 -11.94
N PRO A 169 -4.58 53.03 -13.00
CA PRO A 169 -5.17 52.92 -14.33
C PRO A 169 -4.97 51.52 -14.94
N LEU A 170 -3.86 50.83 -14.64
CA LEU A 170 -3.64 49.47 -15.11
C LEU A 170 -4.64 48.47 -14.50
N LEU A 171 -4.94 48.61 -13.20
CA LEU A 171 -5.99 47.85 -12.52
C LEU A 171 -7.39 48.21 -13.03
N LEU A 172 -7.66 49.47 -13.35
CA LEU A 172 -8.93 49.91 -13.95
C LEU A 172 -9.11 49.47 -15.41
N LEU A 173 -8.03 49.15 -16.14
CA LEU A 173 -8.08 48.53 -17.46
C LEU A 173 -8.20 47.00 -17.38
N LEU A 174 -7.54 46.38 -16.40
CA LEU A 174 -7.62 44.93 -16.17
C LEU A 174 -8.91 44.49 -15.51
N ALA A 175 -9.54 45.31 -14.66
CA ALA A 175 -10.79 44.93 -13.98
C ALA A 175 -11.97 44.68 -14.94
N PRO A 176 -12.22 45.49 -15.99
CA PRO A 176 -13.19 45.17 -17.03
C PRO A 176 -12.82 43.91 -17.83
N ALA A 177 -11.54 43.69 -18.12
CA ALA A 177 -11.09 42.49 -18.84
C ALA A 177 -11.27 41.22 -18.00
N LEU A 178 -10.94 41.27 -16.71
CA LEU A 178 -11.16 40.20 -15.73
C LEU A 178 -12.64 39.99 -15.44
N LEU A 179 -13.45 41.06 -15.40
CA LEU A 179 -14.90 40.96 -15.24
C LEU A 179 -15.56 40.39 -16.50
N LEU A 180 -15.11 40.73 -17.71
CA LEU A 180 -15.58 40.13 -18.97
C LEU A 180 -15.08 38.69 -19.14
N PHE A 181 -13.89 38.36 -18.65
CA PHE A 181 -13.40 36.99 -18.58
C PHE A 181 -14.18 36.17 -17.55
N TYR A 182 -14.47 36.73 -16.37
CA TYR A 182 -15.30 36.11 -15.33
C TYR A 182 -16.75 35.95 -15.78
N LEU A 183 -17.39 36.99 -16.32
CA LEU A 183 -18.74 36.92 -16.88
C LEU A 183 -18.77 36.02 -18.12
N GLY A 184 -17.71 35.97 -18.93
CA GLY A 184 -17.56 35.04 -20.04
C GLY A 184 -17.42 33.58 -19.55
N PHE A 185 -16.65 33.34 -18.49
CA PHE A 185 -16.45 32.04 -17.85
C PHE A 185 -17.73 31.56 -17.15
N VAL A 186 -18.39 32.43 -16.38
CA VAL A 186 -19.70 32.20 -15.79
C VAL A 186 -20.70 31.90 -16.90
N ARG A 187 -20.86 32.78 -17.90
CA ARG A 187 -21.77 32.58 -19.05
C ARG A 187 -21.42 31.37 -19.91
N ARG A 188 -20.20 30.83 -19.84
CA ARG A 188 -19.80 29.56 -20.49
C ARG A 188 -20.06 28.34 -19.60
N CYS A 189 -19.99 28.49 -18.27
CA CYS A 189 -20.40 27.47 -17.31
C CYS A 189 -21.93 27.39 -17.13
N THR A 190 -22.67 28.50 -17.33
CA THR A 190 -24.15 28.59 -17.20
C THR A 190 -24.89 28.58 -18.55
N ARG A 191 -24.16 28.51 -19.68
CA ARG A 191 -24.71 28.13 -21.00
C ARG A 191 -24.53 26.66 -21.34
N ILE A 192 -23.92 25.88 -20.46
CA ILE A 192 -24.45 24.53 -20.24
C ILE A 192 -25.86 24.79 -19.71
N PRO A 193 -26.95 24.44 -20.43
CA PRO A 193 -28.29 24.52 -19.83
C PRO A 193 -28.23 23.72 -18.53
N PRO A 194 -28.81 24.21 -17.40
CA PRO A 194 -28.59 23.62 -16.08
C PRO A 194 -28.89 22.13 -16.18
N ALA A 195 -27.83 21.31 -16.22
CA ALA A 195 -27.87 20.04 -16.95
C ALA A 195 -28.97 19.20 -16.31
N ALA A 196 -30.09 19.08 -17.02
CA ALA A 196 -31.39 18.81 -16.41
C ALA A 196 -31.20 17.66 -15.44
N PHE A 197 -31.39 17.91 -14.13
CA PHE A 197 -30.74 17.13 -13.06
C PHE A 197 -31.31 15.71 -13.01
N HIS A 198 -30.87 14.91 -13.98
CA HIS A 198 -31.07 13.49 -14.13
C HIS A 198 -30.17 12.88 -13.05
N ARG A 199 -30.69 12.92 -11.82
CA ARG A 199 -30.28 12.04 -10.73
C ARG A 199 -30.37 10.63 -11.28
N ARG A 200 -29.24 10.13 -11.81
CA ARG A 200 -29.14 8.75 -12.25
C ARG A 200 -29.23 7.92 -10.98
N GLU A 201 -30.40 7.35 -10.72
CA GLU A 201 -30.57 6.38 -9.62
C GLU A 201 -29.48 5.32 -9.77
N PRO A 202 -28.51 5.23 -8.83
CA PRO A 202 -27.39 4.32 -8.98
C PRO A 202 -27.90 2.88 -9.11
N GLY A 203 -27.38 2.13 -10.08
CA GLY A 203 -27.81 0.75 -10.36
C GLY A 203 -28.95 0.62 -11.37
N ARG A 204 -29.62 1.71 -11.78
CA ARG A 204 -30.38 1.71 -13.05
C ARG A 204 -29.43 1.96 -14.22
N ALA A 205 -28.78 0.88 -14.64
CA ALA A 205 -28.00 0.84 -15.86
C ALA A 205 -28.92 0.94 -17.10
N GLY A 206 -29.21 2.18 -17.52
CA GLY A 206 -29.26 2.44 -18.97
C GLY A 206 -27.89 2.14 -19.59
N ASP A 207 -27.84 1.88 -20.90
CA ASP A 207 -26.81 1.09 -21.58
C ASP A 207 -25.34 1.44 -21.23
N SER A 208 -25.04 2.72 -20.97
CA SER A 208 -23.73 3.21 -20.53
C SER A 208 -23.28 2.77 -19.12
N GLY A 209 -24.08 2.00 -18.38
CA GLY A 209 -23.75 1.51 -17.03
C GLY A 209 -22.74 0.36 -16.97
N HIS A 210 -22.45 -0.24 -18.12
CA HIS A 210 -21.54 -1.39 -18.28
C HIS A 210 -20.23 -1.04 -19.01
N GLU A 211 -20.06 0.20 -19.46
CA GLU A 211 -18.85 0.61 -20.19
C GLU A 211 -17.60 0.47 -19.31
N PRO A 212 -16.49 -0.10 -19.83
CA PRO A 212 -15.23 -0.14 -19.11
C PRO A 212 -14.69 1.30 -18.92
N PRO A 213 -13.91 1.59 -17.86
CA PRO A 213 -13.44 2.95 -17.58
C PRO A 213 -12.72 3.59 -18.77
N ARG A 214 -12.88 4.90 -18.96
CA ARG A 214 -12.29 5.58 -20.12
C ARG A 214 -10.77 5.65 -19.96
N ASP A 215 -10.03 5.60 -21.07
CA ASP A 215 -8.57 5.81 -21.09
C ASP A 215 -8.16 7.27 -20.75
N GLY A 216 -9.08 8.10 -20.27
CA GLY A 216 -8.86 9.49 -19.87
C GLY A 216 -8.50 10.40 -21.04
N TRP A 217 -8.02 11.60 -20.72
CA TRP A 217 -7.48 12.52 -21.71
C TRP A 217 -6.37 13.38 -21.10
N GLY A 218 -5.24 13.43 -21.80
CA GLY A 218 -4.15 14.34 -21.54
C GLY A 218 -2.96 14.05 -22.45
N PRO A 219 -2.22 15.08 -22.94
CA PRO A 219 -0.99 14.85 -23.68
C PRO A 219 0.06 14.24 -22.75
N ARG A 220 0.81 13.26 -23.25
CA ARG A 220 1.97 12.70 -22.57
C ARG A 220 3.03 13.80 -22.39
N MET A 221 3.38 14.14 -21.16
CA MET A 221 4.34 15.21 -20.84
C MET A 221 5.55 14.68 -20.08
N SER A 222 6.73 15.17 -20.44
CA SER A 222 8.01 14.95 -19.78
C SER A 222 8.94 16.14 -20.06
N GLY A 223 10.11 16.21 -19.44
CA GLY A 223 11.08 17.28 -19.69
C GLY A 223 10.57 18.69 -19.34
N PHE A 224 10.86 19.67 -20.20
CA PHE A 224 10.45 21.07 -20.00
C PHE A 224 8.92 21.28 -19.99
N PRO A 225 8.12 20.70 -20.92
CA PRO A 225 6.65 20.75 -20.85
C PRO A 225 6.09 20.33 -19.49
N LEU A 226 6.59 19.24 -18.89
CA LEU A 226 6.15 18.79 -17.57
C LEU A 226 6.54 19.78 -16.47
N ARG A 227 7.76 20.35 -16.51
CA ARG A 227 8.20 21.39 -15.55
C ARG A 227 7.31 22.63 -15.61
N LEU A 228 6.96 23.10 -16.80
CA LEU A 228 6.07 24.24 -17.00
C LEU A 228 4.65 23.95 -16.52
N PHE A 229 4.09 22.78 -16.88
CA PHE A 229 2.76 22.37 -16.49
C PHE A 229 2.61 22.21 -14.97
N VAL A 230 3.56 21.55 -14.31
CA VAL A 230 3.55 21.35 -12.85
C VAL A 230 3.80 22.66 -12.10
N HIS A 231 4.62 23.58 -12.63
CA HIS A 231 4.71 24.93 -12.10
C HIS A 231 3.35 25.65 -12.19
N LEU A 232 2.75 25.70 -13.39
CA LEU A 232 1.47 26.36 -13.62
C LEU A 232 0.36 25.80 -12.71
N ALA A 233 0.20 24.48 -12.64
CA ALA A 233 -0.78 23.76 -11.81
C ALA A 233 -0.69 24.10 -10.31
N ASN A 234 0.49 24.50 -9.84
CA ASN A 234 0.74 24.87 -8.44
C ASN A 234 0.70 26.39 -8.19
N THR A 235 0.49 27.22 -9.21
CA THR A 235 0.16 28.64 -8.99
C THR A 235 -1.31 28.79 -8.55
N ALA A 236 -1.64 29.92 -7.92
CA ALA A 236 -3.04 30.25 -7.61
C ALA A 236 -3.92 30.25 -8.87
N PHE A 237 -3.43 30.80 -10.00
CA PHE A 237 -4.15 30.73 -11.28
C PHE A 237 -4.34 29.28 -11.76
N GLY A 238 -3.35 28.41 -11.59
CA GLY A 238 -3.49 26.99 -11.89
C GLY A 238 -4.56 26.31 -11.06
N GLN A 239 -4.54 26.53 -9.74
CA GLN A 239 -5.51 25.98 -8.80
C GLN A 239 -6.94 26.50 -9.02
N PHE A 240 -7.14 27.73 -9.53
CA PHE A 240 -8.47 28.26 -9.83
C PHE A 240 -8.97 27.99 -11.26
N CYS A 241 -8.08 27.87 -12.26
CA CYS A 241 -8.46 27.79 -13.68
C CYS A 241 -8.09 26.46 -14.35
N VAL A 242 -6.91 25.91 -14.06
CA VAL A 242 -6.35 24.75 -14.76
C VAL A 242 -6.78 23.44 -14.10
N MET A 243 -6.66 23.34 -12.79
CA MET A 243 -7.01 22.11 -12.07
C MET A 243 -8.52 21.77 -12.12
N PRO A 244 -9.47 22.73 -11.98
CA PRO A 244 -10.89 22.45 -12.18
C PRO A 244 -11.24 22.01 -13.62
N LEU A 245 -10.45 22.44 -14.62
CA LEU A 245 -10.59 21.96 -15.99
C LEU A 245 -10.10 20.51 -16.12
N LEU A 246 -8.91 20.19 -15.58
CA LEU A 246 -8.34 18.84 -15.61
C LEU A 246 -9.23 17.82 -14.89
N LEU A 247 -9.84 18.20 -13.75
CA LEU A 247 -10.83 17.40 -13.04
C LEU A 247 -12.03 17.04 -13.92
N ARG A 248 -12.58 18.02 -14.66
CA ARG A 248 -13.70 17.79 -15.59
C ARG A 248 -13.28 16.92 -16.78
N MET A 249 -12.10 17.17 -17.37
CA MET A 249 -11.62 16.44 -18.54
C MET A 249 -11.30 14.96 -18.25
N ASN A 250 -10.89 14.63 -17.02
CA ASN A 250 -10.66 13.25 -16.58
C ASN A 250 -11.79 12.67 -15.71
N ASN A 251 -12.97 13.30 -15.80
CA ASN A 251 -14.23 12.87 -15.18
C ASN A 251 -14.20 12.75 -13.64
N PHE A 252 -13.22 13.34 -12.96
CA PHE A 252 -13.12 13.30 -11.49
C PHE A 252 -14.27 14.06 -10.80
N THR A 253 -14.94 14.99 -11.51
CA THR A 253 -16.18 15.62 -11.02
C THR A 253 -17.43 14.73 -11.13
N LEU A 254 -17.33 13.48 -11.60
CA LEU A 254 -18.47 12.57 -11.80
C LEU A 254 -19.37 12.46 -10.56
N LEU A 255 -18.76 12.24 -9.40
CA LEU A 255 -19.50 12.05 -8.15
C LEU A 255 -20.30 13.30 -7.73
N HIS A 256 -19.98 14.50 -8.23
CA HIS A 256 -20.78 15.71 -7.95
C HIS A 256 -22.23 15.52 -8.41
N TYR A 257 -22.43 14.87 -9.57
CA TYR A 257 -23.72 14.74 -10.27
C TYR A 257 -24.51 13.47 -9.89
N LEU A 258 -23.91 12.56 -9.12
CA LEU A 258 -24.57 11.33 -8.65
C LEU A 258 -25.20 11.51 -7.27
N ASP A 259 -26.38 10.91 -7.07
CA ASP A 259 -27.11 10.89 -5.81
C ASP A 259 -26.97 9.50 -5.18
N ILE A 260 -25.85 9.30 -4.48
CA ILE A 260 -25.48 8.02 -3.85
C ILE A 260 -26.06 8.02 -2.42
N HIS A 261 -26.95 7.09 -2.13
CA HIS A 261 -27.80 7.10 -0.93
C HIS A 261 -27.24 6.24 0.22
N GLU A 262 -26.32 5.32 -0.09
CA GLU A 262 -25.65 4.44 0.86
C GLU A 262 -24.86 5.22 1.93
N ASP A 263 -24.83 4.73 3.17
CA ASP A 263 -23.95 5.29 4.20
C ASP A 263 -22.46 5.02 3.87
N PRO A 264 -21.53 5.95 4.19
CA PRO A 264 -20.14 5.85 3.74
C PRO A 264 -19.31 4.84 4.53
N THR A 265 -18.70 3.88 3.83
CA THR A 265 -17.69 2.97 4.37
C THR A 265 -16.30 3.58 4.15
N PHE A 266 -15.70 4.11 5.21
CA PHE A 266 -14.39 4.76 5.13
C PHE A 266 -13.21 3.78 5.07
N ILE A 267 -13.30 2.65 5.78
CA ILE A 267 -12.28 1.61 5.84
C ILE A 267 -12.92 0.30 5.35
N PRO A 268 -12.35 -0.42 4.37
CA PRO A 268 -12.92 -1.67 3.83
C PRO A 268 -12.63 -2.89 4.72
N GLU A 269 -12.73 -2.73 6.04
CA GLU A 269 -12.64 -3.83 7.00
C GLU A 269 -13.95 -4.66 6.95
N VAL A 270 -13.81 -5.98 6.85
CA VAL A 270 -14.93 -6.91 6.77
C VAL A 270 -14.71 -8.00 7.81
N ALA A 271 -15.53 -8.00 8.87
CA ALA A 271 -15.46 -9.02 9.91
C ALA A 271 -15.61 -10.44 9.34
N ALA A 272 -15.05 -11.44 10.02
CA ALA A 272 -15.06 -12.85 9.61
C ALA A 272 -16.43 -13.55 9.68
N GLU A 273 -17.53 -12.79 9.79
CA GLU A 273 -18.87 -13.29 10.11
C GLU A 273 -19.37 -14.40 9.19
N GLY A 274 -20.02 -15.40 9.79
CA GLY A 274 -20.63 -16.53 9.08
C GLY A 274 -19.66 -17.56 8.50
N ARG A 275 -18.35 -17.29 8.40
CA ARG A 275 -17.34 -18.31 8.07
C ARG A 275 -17.18 -19.27 9.24
N LYS A 276 -17.92 -20.38 9.21
CA LYS A 276 -17.46 -21.61 9.86
C LYS A 276 -16.11 -21.97 9.25
N GLU A 277 -15.09 -22.16 10.08
CA GLU A 277 -13.84 -22.75 9.62
C GLU A 277 -14.16 -24.11 8.99
N LYS A 278 -13.82 -24.31 7.71
CA LYS A 278 -13.75 -25.66 7.15
C LYS A 278 -12.66 -26.38 7.95
N PRO A 279 -12.91 -27.54 8.58
CA PRO A 279 -11.86 -28.27 9.28
C PRO A 279 -10.80 -28.66 8.25
N GLU A 280 -9.61 -28.05 8.35
CA GLU A 280 -8.49 -28.35 7.47
C GLU A 280 -8.02 -29.79 7.75
N THR A 281 -8.24 -30.70 6.81
CA THR A 281 -7.88 -32.13 6.95
C THR A 281 -6.38 -32.40 6.91
N LYS A 282 -5.58 -31.36 6.70
CA LYS A 282 -4.11 -31.31 6.74
C LYS A 282 -3.69 -29.97 7.32
N SER A 283 -2.63 -29.95 8.10
CA SER A 283 -2.01 -28.71 8.57
C SER A 283 -1.36 -27.91 7.43
N THR A 284 -1.18 -26.60 7.62
CA THR A 284 -0.47 -25.73 6.67
C THR A 284 0.93 -26.25 6.34
N SER A 285 1.61 -26.87 7.31
CA SER A 285 2.95 -27.47 7.13
C SER A 285 2.90 -28.68 6.19
N GLU A 286 1.93 -29.58 6.35
CA GLU A 286 1.73 -30.73 5.45
C GLU A 286 1.28 -30.28 4.05
N ILE A 287 0.45 -29.24 3.96
CA ILE A 287 0.02 -28.66 2.68
C ILE A 287 1.23 -28.11 1.90
N LEU A 288 2.06 -27.30 2.55
CA LEU A 288 3.27 -26.73 1.93
C LEU A 288 4.29 -27.81 1.60
N LYS A 289 4.50 -28.79 2.49
CA LYS A 289 5.38 -29.95 2.21
C LYS A 289 4.93 -30.69 0.96
N GLN A 290 3.65 -31.06 0.85
CA GLN A 290 3.16 -31.79 -0.32
C GLN A 290 3.25 -30.92 -1.59
N LEU A 291 2.95 -29.62 -1.51
CA LEU A 291 3.08 -28.68 -2.63
C LEU A 291 4.51 -28.66 -3.16
N MET A 292 5.49 -28.53 -2.26
CA MET A 292 6.92 -28.59 -2.52
C MET A 292 7.36 -29.93 -3.15
N GLU A 293 6.82 -31.06 -2.66
CA GLU A 293 7.08 -32.40 -3.20
C GLU A 293 6.44 -32.64 -4.58
N THR A 294 5.36 -31.92 -4.93
CA THR A 294 4.66 -32.04 -6.22
C THR A 294 5.13 -31.06 -7.31
N ARG A 295 6.10 -30.18 -7.02
CA ARG A 295 6.63 -29.24 -8.02
C ARG A 295 7.29 -30.00 -9.19
N PRO A 296 6.91 -29.74 -10.45
CA PRO A 296 7.54 -30.39 -11.61
C PRO A 296 9.05 -30.19 -11.61
N ASN A 297 9.81 -31.24 -11.92
CA ASN A 297 11.27 -31.17 -11.99
C ASN A 297 11.69 -30.32 -13.22
N PRO A 298 12.34 -29.16 -13.04
CA PRO A 298 12.66 -28.25 -14.15
C PRO A 298 13.69 -28.80 -15.15
N ALA A 299 14.35 -29.92 -14.84
CA ALA A 299 15.37 -30.55 -15.70
C ALA A 299 14.90 -30.87 -17.13
N ASN A 300 13.59 -30.97 -17.38
CA ASN A 300 13.03 -31.25 -18.70
C ASN A 300 12.46 -30.00 -19.42
N SER A 301 12.54 -28.80 -18.84
CA SER A 301 11.77 -27.62 -19.30
C SER A 301 12.54 -26.29 -19.29
N GLY A 302 13.35 -26.06 -20.33
CA GLY A 302 13.82 -24.71 -20.72
C GLY A 302 14.53 -23.91 -19.62
N PHE A 303 13.98 -22.72 -19.31
CA PHE A 303 14.41 -21.90 -18.17
C PHE A 303 13.32 -21.91 -17.09
N SER A 304 13.73 -21.85 -15.82
CA SER A 304 12.86 -21.69 -14.66
C SER A 304 13.51 -20.75 -13.65
N PHE A 305 12.71 -19.86 -13.03
CA PHE A 305 13.17 -19.09 -11.87
C PHE A 305 13.52 -20.03 -10.70
N LYS A 306 14.62 -19.72 -9.99
CA LYS A 306 14.94 -20.38 -8.71
C LYS A 306 13.97 -19.88 -7.64
N GLY A 307 13.11 -20.78 -7.17
CA GLY A 307 12.16 -20.53 -6.07
C GLY A 307 12.74 -20.91 -4.71
N ILE A 308 12.00 -20.68 -3.63
CA ILE A 308 12.38 -20.99 -2.25
C ILE A 308 12.83 -22.46 -2.11
N GLN A 309 12.12 -23.37 -2.78
CA GLN A 309 12.46 -24.81 -2.81
C GLN A 309 13.90 -25.08 -3.26
N ASP A 310 14.43 -24.32 -4.22
CA ASP A 310 15.72 -24.58 -4.84
C ASP A 310 16.87 -24.22 -3.88
N TYR A 311 16.75 -23.08 -3.19
CA TYR A 311 17.64 -22.71 -2.08
C TYR A 311 17.58 -23.73 -0.94
N LEU A 312 16.36 -24.12 -0.51
CA LEU A 312 16.17 -25.12 0.54
C LEU A 312 16.77 -26.49 0.17
N ASN A 313 16.75 -26.88 -1.10
CA ASN A 313 17.40 -28.11 -1.57
C ASN A 313 18.92 -28.03 -1.36
N CYS A 314 19.59 -27.01 -1.93
CA CYS A 314 21.04 -26.87 -1.83
C CYS A 314 21.53 -26.77 -0.36
N TYR A 315 20.76 -26.09 0.50
CA TYR A 315 21.07 -25.97 1.94
C TYR A 315 20.89 -27.27 2.72
N ARG A 316 19.98 -28.16 2.28
CA ARG A 316 19.71 -29.46 2.91
C ARG A 316 20.65 -30.57 2.42
N THR A 317 21.09 -30.51 1.17
CA THR A 317 22.11 -31.41 0.61
C THR A 317 23.52 -31.03 1.06
N GLY A 318 23.75 -29.74 1.38
CA GLY A 318 25.07 -29.19 1.67
C GLY A 318 25.87 -28.79 0.43
N GLU A 319 25.22 -28.80 -0.75
CA GLU A 319 25.77 -28.32 -2.03
C GLU A 319 26.17 -26.84 -1.97
N LEU A 320 25.32 -26.02 -1.35
CA LEU A 320 25.61 -24.63 -1.00
C LEU A 320 25.20 -24.35 0.44
N THR A 321 25.91 -23.44 1.09
CA THR A 321 25.48 -22.84 2.36
C THR A 321 24.82 -21.48 2.13
N PRO A 322 23.97 -21.00 3.05
CA PRO A 322 23.47 -19.62 3.02
C PRO A 322 24.59 -18.57 2.94
N MET A 323 25.77 -18.84 3.51
CA MET A 323 26.96 -17.98 3.41
C MET A 323 27.61 -17.99 2.01
N GLN A 324 27.55 -19.09 1.25
CA GLN A 324 27.96 -19.09 -0.16
C GLN A 324 26.96 -18.29 -1.02
N VAL A 325 25.66 -18.55 -0.85
CA VAL A 325 24.58 -17.80 -1.51
C VAL A 325 24.68 -16.29 -1.23
N ALA A 326 24.96 -15.90 0.02
CA ALA A 326 25.18 -14.50 0.38
C ALA A 326 26.34 -13.85 -0.37
N LYS A 327 27.43 -14.58 -0.65
CA LYS A 327 28.56 -14.08 -1.46
C LYS A 327 28.15 -13.88 -2.92
N ASN A 328 27.41 -14.84 -3.49
CA ASN A 328 26.86 -14.75 -4.86
C ASN A 328 25.90 -13.56 -5.01
N ILE A 329 25.04 -13.31 -4.00
CA ILE A 329 24.16 -12.14 -3.94
C ILE A 329 24.97 -10.85 -3.89
N ILE A 330 25.92 -10.72 -2.97
CA ILE A 330 26.74 -9.50 -2.83
C ILE A 330 27.49 -9.17 -4.12
N ALA A 331 28.05 -10.19 -4.79
CA ALA A 331 28.68 -10.01 -6.11
C ALA A 331 27.66 -9.55 -7.18
N SER A 332 26.46 -10.12 -7.20
CA SER A 332 25.39 -9.77 -8.13
C SER A 332 24.83 -8.35 -7.92
N LEU A 333 24.71 -7.90 -6.66
CA LEU A 333 24.34 -6.52 -6.32
C LEU A 333 25.41 -5.52 -6.78
N GLU A 334 26.68 -5.88 -6.60
CA GLU A 334 27.81 -5.07 -7.07
C GLU A 334 27.97 -5.06 -8.60
N ASP A 335 27.40 -6.03 -9.33
CA ASP A 335 27.32 -6.02 -10.80
C ASP A 335 26.10 -5.23 -11.31
N CYS A 336 24.92 -5.43 -10.70
CA CYS A 336 23.67 -4.72 -11.01
C CYS A 336 23.86 -3.20 -11.13
N GLU A 337 24.66 -2.62 -10.21
CA GLU A 337 24.93 -1.18 -10.13
C GLU A 337 26.06 -0.69 -11.05
N LYS A 338 26.88 -1.61 -11.58
CA LYS A 338 27.91 -1.33 -12.61
C LYS A 338 27.40 -1.55 -14.04
N SER A 339 26.34 -2.33 -14.21
CA SER A 339 25.70 -2.60 -15.50
C SER A 339 25.20 -1.31 -16.20
N SER A 340 25.02 -1.36 -17.52
CA SER A 340 24.68 -0.18 -18.33
C SER A 340 23.48 -0.46 -19.25
N PRO A 341 22.29 0.16 -19.01
CA PRO A 341 21.96 1.00 -17.85
C PRO A 341 21.89 0.17 -16.54
N PRO A 342 22.21 0.77 -15.38
CA PRO A 342 22.17 0.06 -14.10
C PRO A 342 20.75 -0.36 -13.73
N LEU A 343 20.61 -1.53 -13.10
CA LEU A 343 19.30 -2.13 -12.82
C LEU A 343 18.48 -1.30 -11.81
N ARG A 344 19.12 -0.69 -10.80
CA ARG A 344 18.50 0.15 -9.75
C ARG A 344 17.33 -0.54 -9.02
N ALA A 345 17.46 -1.83 -8.73
CA ALA A 345 16.44 -2.62 -8.03
C ALA A 345 16.49 -2.47 -6.50
N ILE A 346 17.69 -2.36 -5.92
CA ILE A 346 17.91 -2.17 -4.47
C ILE A 346 18.63 -0.84 -4.27
N VAL A 347 18.12 0.01 -3.37
CA VAL A 347 18.64 1.37 -3.13
C VAL A 347 19.48 1.48 -1.87
N GLN A 348 19.30 0.59 -0.90
CA GLN A 348 20.17 0.49 0.26
C GLN A 348 20.37 -0.99 0.63
N TRP A 349 21.62 -1.39 0.78
CA TRP A 349 22.04 -2.72 1.24
C TRP A 349 23.38 -2.61 1.96
N ASP A 350 23.67 -3.51 2.89
CA ASP A 350 24.98 -3.59 3.55
C ASP A 350 25.57 -5.01 3.51
N ARG A 351 26.84 -5.08 3.09
CA ARG A 351 27.64 -6.30 2.98
C ARG A 351 27.74 -7.03 4.32
N ALA A 352 27.96 -6.32 5.43
CA ALA A 352 28.14 -6.95 6.74
C ALA A 352 26.83 -7.44 7.37
N GLN A 353 25.70 -6.75 7.16
CA GLN A 353 24.37 -7.22 7.55
C GLN A 353 24.01 -8.53 6.83
N ILE A 354 24.17 -8.58 5.51
CA ILE A 354 23.88 -9.77 4.69
C ILE A 354 24.73 -10.95 5.16
N GLN A 355 26.04 -10.75 5.31
CA GLN A 355 26.95 -11.79 5.80
C GLN A 355 26.58 -12.30 7.19
N ARG A 356 26.23 -11.42 8.14
CA ARG A 356 25.88 -11.81 9.52
C ARG A 356 24.61 -12.65 9.59
N MET A 357 23.58 -12.29 8.81
CA MET A 357 22.34 -13.09 8.70
C MET A 357 22.61 -14.46 8.06
N ALA A 358 23.46 -14.49 7.03
CA ALA A 358 23.87 -15.71 6.34
C ALA A 358 24.72 -16.65 7.20
N GLU A 359 25.58 -16.13 8.06
CA GLU A 359 26.41 -16.91 8.99
C GLU A 359 25.56 -17.57 10.09
N ALA A 360 24.60 -16.81 10.65
CA ALA A 360 23.63 -17.34 11.61
C ALA A 360 22.78 -18.46 10.99
N SER A 361 22.30 -18.28 9.76
CA SER A 361 21.56 -19.32 9.02
C SER A 361 22.44 -20.54 8.70
N THR A 362 23.66 -20.33 8.21
CA THR A 362 24.62 -21.42 7.92
C THR A 362 24.92 -22.26 9.16
N THR A 363 25.03 -21.61 10.33
CA THR A 363 25.20 -22.28 11.62
C THR A 363 23.99 -23.15 11.98
N ARG A 364 22.77 -22.65 11.73
CA ARG A 364 21.53 -23.41 11.95
C ARG A 364 21.41 -24.62 11.01
N TYR A 365 21.74 -24.49 9.73
CA TYR A 365 21.79 -25.63 8.80
C TYR A 365 22.85 -26.67 9.20
N LYS A 366 24.06 -26.23 9.57
CA LYS A 366 25.12 -27.10 10.10
C LYS A 366 24.67 -27.90 11.33
N ASN A 367 23.89 -27.25 12.22
CA ASN A 367 23.33 -27.86 13.42
C ASN A 367 22.01 -28.62 13.19
N LYS A 368 21.54 -28.72 11.92
CA LYS A 368 20.25 -29.31 11.52
C LYS A 368 19.02 -28.70 12.21
N SER A 369 19.10 -27.42 12.55
CA SER A 369 18.08 -26.65 13.29
C SER A 369 17.60 -25.38 12.55
N PRO A 370 17.16 -25.46 11.27
CA PRO A 370 16.62 -24.29 10.57
C PRO A 370 15.28 -23.84 11.18
N LEU A 371 15.02 -22.53 11.19
CA LEU A 371 13.87 -21.91 11.85
C LEU A 371 12.55 -22.13 11.10
N SER A 372 12.57 -22.04 9.77
CA SER A 372 11.37 -22.18 8.92
C SER A 372 11.73 -22.47 7.46
N LEU A 373 10.72 -22.49 6.58
CA LEU A 373 10.91 -22.52 5.12
C LEU A 373 11.57 -21.26 4.54
N LEU A 374 11.70 -20.18 5.32
CA LEU A 374 12.45 -18.97 4.94
C LEU A 374 13.86 -18.89 5.55
N ASP A 375 14.32 -19.89 6.30
CA ASP A 375 15.67 -19.84 6.89
C ASP A 375 16.74 -19.88 5.80
N GLY A 376 17.55 -18.82 5.72
CA GLY A 376 18.59 -18.64 4.71
C GLY A 376 18.08 -18.15 3.36
N ILE A 377 16.78 -17.90 3.21
CA ILE A 377 16.19 -17.42 1.96
C ILE A 377 16.47 -15.92 1.80
N PRO A 378 17.03 -15.46 0.66
CA PRO A 378 17.20 -14.04 0.42
C PRO A 378 15.86 -13.35 0.17
N VAL A 379 15.65 -12.18 0.77
CA VAL A 379 14.43 -11.37 0.59
C VAL A 379 14.77 -9.88 0.51
N CYS A 380 14.04 -9.10 -0.28
CA CYS A 380 14.08 -7.63 -0.21
C CYS A 380 12.71 -7.04 0.13
N LEU A 381 12.68 -5.83 0.68
CA LEU A 381 11.45 -5.16 1.08
C LEU A 381 11.41 -3.77 0.45
N LYS A 382 10.24 -3.34 -0.05
CA LYS A 382 10.03 -1.98 -0.55
C LYS A 382 10.42 -0.94 0.51
N GLU A 383 11.08 0.14 0.10
CA GLU A 383 11.54 1.21 1.00
C GLU A 383 10.40 1.99 1.71
N GLU A 384 9.13 1.63 1.45
CA GLU A 384 7.95 2.04 2.23
C GLU A 384 7.82 1.29 3.56
N ILE A 385 8.62 0.25 3.79
CA ILE A 385 8.60 -0.64 4.95
C ILE A 385 9.86 -0.38 5.79
N LYS A 386 9.73 -0.16 7.11
CA LYS A 386 10.87 0.00 8.02
C LYS A 386 11.70 -1.29 8.11
N VAL A 387 13.01 -1.15 7.92
CA VAL A 387 14.00 -2.24 8.00
C VAL A 387 15.28 -1.72 8.64
N VAL A 388 15.67 -2.26 9.79
CA VAL A 388 16.91 -1.88 10.49
C VAL A 388 18.15 -2.42 9.73
N PRO A 389 19.23 -1.65 9.52
CA PRO A 389 19.46 -0.24 9.87
C PRO A 389 19.40 0.66 8.62
N TYR A 390 18.42 0.47 7.73
CA TYR A 390 18.26 1.26 6.53
C TYR A 390 17.38 2.49 6.80
N HIS A 391 17.44 3.48 5.93
CA HIS A 391 16.63 4.69 5.99
C HIS A 391 15.23 4.46 5.41
N HIS A 392 14.18 4.91 6.10
CA HIS A 392 12.79 4.84 5.63
C HIS A 392 12.44 6.04 4.74
N ARG A 393 13.03 6.10 3.53
CA ARG A 393 12.90 7.28 2.63
C ARG A 393 11.67 7.26 1.75
N VAL A 394 11.04 6.10 1.57
CA VAL A 394 9.80 5.91 0.79
C VAL A 394 9.89 6.48 -0.63
N GLY A 395 11.04 6.29 -1.27
CA GLY A 395 11.34 6.78 -2.61
C GLY A 395 11.73 8.26 -2.69
N THR A 396 11.78 9.00 -1.57
CA THR A 396 12.05 10.45 -1.52
C THR A 396 13.53 10.79 -1.30
N VAL A 397 13.89 12.08 -1.32
CA VAL A 397 15.22 12.58 -0.93
C VAL A 397 15.25 13.33 0.41
N TYR A 398 14.13 13.33 1.15
CA TYR A 398 13.91 14.19 2.33
C TYR A 398 13.30 13.46 3.55
N LEU A 399 12.53 12.38 3.34
CA LEU A 399 12.11 11.50 4.44
C LEU A 399 13.24 10.54 4.85
N GLY A 400 13.13 9.99 6.07
CA GLY A 400 14.08 9.03 6.62
C GLY A 400 15.51 9.58 6.66
N THR A 401 15.74 10.79 7.18
CA THR A 401 17.09 11.37 7.25
C THR A 401 18.04 10.45 8.04
N GLU A 402 17.56 9.91 9.16
CA GLU A 402 18.27 8.94 10.01
C GLU A 402 17.92 7.48 9.66
N PRO A 403 18.77 6.50 10.05
CA PRO A 403 18.45 5.07 9.96
C PRO A 403 17.31 4.65 10.88
N GLU A 404 16.58 3.59 10.51
CA GLU A 404 15.59 2.97 11.38
C GLU A 404 16.22 2.20 12.54
N THR A 405 15.64 2.38 13.73
CA THR A 405 15.99 1.63 14.96
C THR A 405 15.05 0.46 15.23
N GLU A 406 13.88 0.41 14.58
CA GLU A 406 12.87 -0.62 14.77
C GLU A 406 12.39 -1.18 13.41
N ASP A 407 12.16 -2.50 13.36
CA ASP A 407 11.67 -3.19 12.17
C ASP A 407 10.14 -3.11 12.07
N ALA A 408 9.60 -2.96 10.86
CA ALA A 408 8.17 -3.17 10.61
C ALA A 408 7.74 -4.61 10.97
N THR A 409 6.45 -4.84 11.24
CA THR A 409 5.96 -6.16 11.65
C THR A 409 6.30 -7.25 10.62
N VAL A 410 6.16 -6.97 9.33
CA VAL A 410 6.54 -7.92 8.26
C VAL A 410 8.05 -8.18 8.23
N THR A 411 8.88 -7.16 8.46
CA THR A 411 10.35 -7.30 8.53
C THR A 411 10.76 -8.17 9.71
N ARG A 412 10.17 -7.92 10.89
CA ARG A 412 10.38 -8.72 12.09
C ARG A 412 9.99 -10.19 11.87
N LYS A 413 8.78 -10.46 11.34
CA LYS A 413 8.32 -11.82 11.01
C LYS A 413 9.28 -12.54 10.05
N LEU A 414 9.83 -11.84 9.05
CA LEU A 414 10.82 -12.42 8.12
C LEU A 414 12.15 -12.76 8.81
N ARG A 415 12.65 -11.92 9.73
CA ARG A 415 13.87 -12.25 10.50
C ARG A 415 13.66 -13.40 11.48
N GLU A 416 12.51 -13.44 12.15
CA GLU A 416 12.11 -14.54 13.04
C GLU A 416 11.99 -15.87 12.28
N ALA A 417 11.51 -15.82 11.04
CA ALA A 417 11.50 -16.95 10.11
C ALA A 417 12.90 -17.35 9.60
N GLY A 418 13.94 -16.53 9.82
CA GLY A 418 15.34 -16.79 9.45
C GLY A 418 15.78 -16.25 8.09
N ALA A 419 14.98 -15.39 7.45
CA ALA A 419 15.29 -14.83 6.13
C ALA A 419 16.50 -13.88 6.15
N ILE A 420 17.25 -13.87 5.04
CA ILE A 420 18.38 -12.96 4.81
C ILE A 420 17.86 -11.73 4.07
N ILE A 421 17.74 -10.60 4.75
CA ILE A 421 17.29 -9.36 4.12
C ILE A 421 18.43 -8.75 3.29
N ILE A 422 18.34 -8.86 1.96
CA ILE A 422 19.41 -8.43 1.03
C ILE A 422 19.44 -6.92 0.77
N GLY A 423 18.46 -6.18 1.28
CA GLY A 423 18.37 -4.72 1.18
C GLY A 423 16.93 -4.22 1.07
N VAL A 424 16.77 -2.90 1.01
CA VAL A 424 15.49 -2.24 0.69
C VAL A 424 15.43 -1.86 -0.79
N SER A 425 14.32 -2.23 -1.42
CA SER A 425 14.13 -2.13 -2.87
C SER A 425 13.58 -0.77 -3.29
N ASN A 426 14.02 -0.31 -4.46
CA ASN A 426 13.58 0.93 -5.09
C ASN A 426 12.06 0.99 -5.27
N MET A 427 11.51 2.21 -5.33
CA MET A 427 10.09 2.44 -5.55
C MET A 427 9.83 3.77 -6.29
N HIS A 428 8.65 3.88 -6.91
CA HIS A 428 8.12 5.18 -7.29
C HIS A 428 7.87 6.02 -6.02
N GLU A 429 8.32 7.27 -6.01
CA GLU A 429 8.27 8.17 -4.84
C GLU A 429 6.88 8.23 -4.20
N LEU A 430 6.82 8.02 -2.88
CA LEU A 430 5.60 8.06 -2.06
C LEU A 430 4.46 7.13 -2.53
N GLY A 431 4.77 6.14 -3.38
CA GLY A 431 3.77 5.27 -3.99
C GLY A 431 2.98 5.91 -5.15
N ILE A 432 3.21 7.20 -5.46
CA ILE A 432 2.36 8.02 -6.34
C ILE A 432 2.75 7.87 -7.82
N GLY A 433 2.74 6.62 -8.32
CA GLY A 433 2.95 6.34 -9.74
C GLY A 433 3.10 4.86 -10.07
N THR A 434 2.57 4.46 -11.23
CA THR A 434 2.47 3.04 -11.66
C THR A 434 3.56 2.60 -12.64
N THR A 435 4.52 3.48 -12.94
CA THR A 435 5.63 3.22 -13.87
C THR A 435 6.88 2.67 -13.20
N GLY A 436 7.10 2.97 -11.91
CA GLY A 436 8.40 2.77 -11.27
C GLY A 436 9.44 3.83 -11.62
N CYS A 437 9.06 4.90 -12.34
CA CYS A 437 9.93 6.04 -12.61
C CYS A 437 10.29 6.77 -11.31
N ASN A 438 11.58 6.94 -11.04
CA ASN A 438 12.03 7.81 -9.95
C ASN A 438 13.28 8.58 -10.43
N PRO A 439 13.16 9.82 -10.90
CA PRO A 439 14.27 10.61 -11.45
C PRO A 439 15.17 11.22 -10.37
N ASN A 440 14.89 11.03 -9.08
CA ASN A 440 15.63 11.69 -8.02
C ASN A 440 17.04 11.10 -7.80
N ARG A 441 17.93 11.92 -7.24
CA ARG A 441 19.38 11.68 -7.12
C ARG A 441 19.79 10.47 -6.26
N LEU A 442 18.87 9.88 -5.48
CA LEU A 442 19.17 8.73 -4.61
C LEU A 442 18.70 7.40 -5.23
N HIS A 443 17.67 7.45 -6.07
CA HIS A 443 16.96 6.24 -6.52
C HIS A 443 17.31 5.87 -7.97
N GLY A 444 17.12 6.80 -8.90
CA GLY A 444 17.06 6.47 -10.31
C GLY A 444 15.87 5.54 -10.66
N THR A 445 15.59 5.41 -11.96
CA THR A 445 14.49 4.57 -12.45
C THR A 445 14.93 3.12 -12.64
N THR A 446 14.30 2.20 -11.91
CA THR A 446 14.52 0.75 -12.02
C THR A 446 14.20 0.23 -13.42
N ARG A 447 15.04 -0.66 -13.94
CA ARG A 447 14.91 -1.23 -15.30
C ARG A 447 14.22 -2.58 -15.29
N ASN A 448 13.39 -2.84 -16.28
CA ASN A 448 12.67 -4.11 -16.41
C ASN A 448 13.65 -5.23 -16.82
N PRO A 449 13.79 -6.33 -16.06
CA PRO A 449 14.72 -7.41 -16.38
C PRO A 449 14.47 -8.10 -17.73
N TYR A 450 13.24 -8.07 -18.27
CA TYR A 450 12.95 -8.59 -19.61
C TYR A 450 13.40 -7.63 -20.74
N ASN A 451 13.42 -6.30 -20.48
CA ASN A 451 13.91 -5.31 -21.44
C ASN A 451 14.29 -3.98 -20.71
N PRO A 452 15.59 -3.64 -20.58
CA PRO A 452 16.03 -2.45 -19.84
C PRO A 452 15.60 -1.09 -20.43
N GLN A 453 14.99 -1.06 -21.62
CA GLN A 453 14.35 0.14 -22.20
C GLN A 453 12.89 0.30 -21.75
N HIS A 454 12.34 -0.61 -20.96
CA HIS A 454 10.95 -0.59 -20.50
C HIS A 454 10.84 -0.44 -18.98
N PHE A 455 9.71 0.10 -18.55
CA PHE A 455 9.38 0.30 -17.15
C PHE A 455 9.14 -1.03 -16.43
N THR A 456 9.52 -1.07 -15.16
CA THR A 456 9.25 -2.19 -14.23
C THR A 456 7.80 -2.24 -13.78
N GLY A 457 7.05 -1.15 -13.94
CA GLY A 457 5.79 -0.96 -13.25
C GLY A 457 6.01 -0.45 -11.83
N GLY A 458 4.93 -0.04 -11.17
CA GLY A 458 5.04 0.66 -9.89
C GLY A 458 3.80 0.58 -9.03
N SER A 459 3.90 0.97 -7.76
CA SER A 459 5.07 1.64 -7.18
C SER A 459 6.17 0.72 -6.65
N SER A 460 5.94 -0.60 -6.47
CA SER A 460 6.97 -1.55 -5.97
C SER A 460 7.96 -2.02 -7.06
N SER A 461 8.56 -1.07 -7.78
CA SER A 461 9.41 -1.30 -8.96
C SER A 461 10.65 -2.16 -8.68
N GLY A 462 11.39 -1.81 -7.63
CA GLY A 462 12.59 -2.53 -7.22
C GLY A 462 12.32 -3.94 -6.73
N ALA A 463 11.20 -4.15 -6.03
CA ALA A 463 10.81 -5.45 -5.49
C ALA A 463 10.57 -6.47 -6.61
N ALA A 464 9.75 -6.12 -7.61
CA ALA A 464 9.52 -7.01 -8.75
C ALA A 464 10.76 -7.18 -9.64
N ALA A 465 11.57 -6.13 -9.81
CA ALA A 465 12.83 -6.24 -10.55
C ALA A 465 13.85 -7.14 -9.85
N SER A 466 13.91 -7.14 -8.51
CA SER A 466 14.79 -8.03 -7.75
C SER A 466 14.45 -9.51 -7.98
N VAL A 467 13.16 -9.83 -7.95
CA VAL A 467 12.67 -11.20 -8.18
C VAL A 467 12.84 -11.61 -9.64
N ALA A 468 12.46 -10.75 -10.59
CA ALA A 468 12.59 -11.04 -12.02
C ALA A 468 14.05 -11.06 -12.51
N ALA A 469 14.99 -10.41 -11.80
CA ALA A 469 16.42 -10.53 -12.06
C ALA A 469 17.09 -11.70 -11.33
N GLY A 470 16.36 -12.50 -10.54
CA GLY A 470 16.89 -13.65 -9.81
C GLY A 470 17.62 -13.35 -8.50
N LEU A 471 17.70 -12.08 -8.08
CA LEU A 471 18.42 -11.65 -6.87
C LEU A 471 17.80 -12.21 -5.56
N CYS A 472 16.49 -12.48 -5.57
CA CYS A 472 15.77 -13.18 -4.51
C CYS A 472 14.53 -13.91 -5.08
N PRO A 473 14.07 -15.03 -4.50
CA PRO A 473 12.82 -15.68 -4.88
C PRO A 473 11.57 -14.96 -4.35
N LEU A 474 11.75 -14.04 -3.40
CA LEU A 474 10.69 -13.36 -2.64
C LEU A 474 11.06 -11.90 -2.36
N ALA A 475 10.12 -10.99 -2.55
CA ALA A 475 10.18 -9.60 -2.12
C ALA A 475 8.84 -9.15 -1.52
N ILE A 476 8.83 -8.14 -0.65
CA ILE A 476 7.59 -7.56 -0.09
C ILE A 476 7.34 -6.17 -0.68
N GLY A 477 6.13 -5.93 -1.17
CA GLY A 477 5.65 -4.62 -1.64
C GLY A 477 4.35 -4.18 -0.97
N SER A 478 3.88 -3.00 -1.34
CA SER A 478 2.59 -2.45 -0.95
C SER A 478 1.72 -2.18 -2.18
N ASP A 479 0.41 -2.36 -2.05
CA ASP A 479 -0.56 -2.28 -3.13
C ASP A 479 -1.72 -1.39 -2.68
N GLY A 480 -1.68 -0.09 -3.03
CA GLY A 480 -2.77 0.86 -2.85
C GLY A 480 -3.63 1.11 -4.09
N GLY A 481 -3.17 0.67 -5.27
CA GLY A 481 -3.81 0.88 -6.57
C GLY A 481 -3.28 -0.07 -7.65
N GLY A 482 -2.88 -1.28 -7.25
CA GLY A 482 -2.13 -2.24 -8.08
C GLY A 482 -0.61 -2.26 -7.81
N SER A 483 -0.11 -1.56 -6.79
CA SER A 483 1.34 -1.36 -6.61
C SER A 483 2.19 -2.60 -6.27
N VAL A 484 1.59 -3.79 -6.06
CA VAL A 484 2.26 -5.11 -6.10
C VAL A 484 1.99 -5.80 -7.44
N ARG A 485 0.73 -5.81 -7.87
CA ARG A 485 0.26 -6.57 -9.05
C ARG A 485 0.72 -6.00 -10.40
N ILE A 486 0.82 -4.68 -10.52
CA ILE A 486 1.33 -3.97 -11.72
C ILE A 486 2.80 -4.31 -11.97
N PRO A 487 3.73 -4.10 -11.01
CA PRO A 487 5.13 -4.43 -11.25
C PRO A 487 5.36 -5.94 -11.37
N ALA A 488 4.59 -6.78 -10.68
CA ALA A 488 4.62 -8.23 -10.91
C ALA A 488 4.17 -8.61 -12.34
N SER A 489 3.15 -7.93 -12.89
CA SER A 489 2.72 -8.08 -14.29
C SER A 489 3.83 -7.72 -15.27
N PHE A 490 4.36 -6.50 -15.19
CA PHE A 490 5.35 -6.00 -16.15
C PHE A 490 6.71 -6.72 -16.04
N CYS A 491 7.09 -7.19 -14.86
CA CYS A 491 8.30 -7.99 -14.66
C CYS A 491 8.09 -9.51 -14.78
N GLY A 492 6.88 -10.00 -15.11
CA GLY A 492 6.64 -11.41 -15.42
C GLY A 492 6.85 -12.38 -14.26
N VAL A 493 6.46 -11.96 -13.05
CA VAL A 493 6.56 -12.72 -11.79
C VAL A 493 5.20 -12.77 -11.08
N VAL A 494 5.07 -13.55 -10.01
CA VAL A 494 3.82 -13.69 -9.26
C VAL A 494 3.69 -12.54 -8.24
N GLY A 495 2.49 -12.00 -8.05
CA GLY A 495 2.23 -10.92 -7.09
C GLY A 495 0.88 -11.06 -6.40
N LEU A 496 0.88 -11.16 -5.07
CA LEU A 496 -0.32 -11.32 -4.25
C LEU A 496 -0.64 -10.03 -3.49
N LYS A 497 -1.81 -9.45 -3.72
CA LYS A 497 -2.45 -8.53 -2.77
C LYS A 497 -3.35 -9.35 -1.84
N GLY A 498 -3.04 -9.37 -0.54
CA GLY A 498 -3.93 -9.94 0.46
C GLY A 498 -5.27 -9.18 0.58
N THR A 499 -6.21 -9.70 1.36
CA THR A 499 -7.38 -8.93 1.79
C THR A 499 -6.89 -7.70 2.58
N PHE A 500 -7.62 -6.58 2.54
CA PHE A 500 -7.33 -5.47 3.46
C PHE A 500 -7.33 -5.97 4.91
N GLY A 501 -6.32 -5.62 5.70
CA GLY A 501 -6.08 -6.18 7.04
C GLY A 501 -5.24 -7.48 7.11
N ARG A 502 -5.18 -8.28 6.04
CA ARG A 502 -4.57 -9.64 6.04
C ARG A 502 -3.08 -9.68 6.39
N ILE A 503 -2.30 -8.74 5.87
CA ILE A 503 -0.87 -8.61 6.19
C ILE A 503 -0.67 -7.24 6.83
N SER A 504 -0.11 -7.22 8.04
CA SER A 504 0.11 -5.99 8.80
C SER A 504 0.98 -4.99 8.05
N ALA A 505 0.50 -3.74 7.96
CA ALA A 505 1.29 -2.60 7.49
C ALA A 505 1.89 -1.77 8.65
N HIS A 506 1.90 -2.29 9.88
CA HIS A 506 2.58 -1.62 10.99
C HIS A 506 4.08 -1.51 10.72
N GLY A 507 4.61 -0.28 10.81
CA GLY A 507 5.96 0.07 10.35
C GLY A 507 6.06 0.48 8.88
N CYS A 508 4.94 0.74 8.20
CA CYS A 508 4.91 1.56 6.98
C CYS A 508 4.48 3.00 7.31
N LEU A 509 4.70 3.97 6.42
CA LEU A 509 4.04 5.27 6.54
C LEU A 509 2.56 5.12 6.15
N PRO A 510 1.61 5.75 6.88
CA PRO A 510 0.17 5.66 6.60
C PRO A 510 -0.26 6.54 5.42
N LEU A 511 0.41 6.40 4.26
CA LEU A 511 0.19 7.20 3.05
C LEU A 511 -1.25 7.11 2.52
N SER A 512 -1.87 5.94 2.60
CA SER A 512 -3.31 5.77 2.52
C SER A 512 -3.71 4.67 3.49
N TYR A 513 -4.71 4.96 4.31
CA TYR A 513 -5.21 4.08 5.36
C TYR A 513 -6.42 3.26 4.90
N SER A 514 -7.03 3.58 3.75
CA SER A 514 -8.23 2.89 3.25
C SER A 514 -8.07 2.05 1.97
N THR A 515 -6.95 2.13 1.24
CA THR A 515 -6.79 1.40 -0.04
C THR A 515 -5.58 0.47 -0.09
N VAL A 516 -4.62 0.63 0.82
CA VAL A 516 -3.35 -0.10 0.84
C VAL A 516 -3.50 -1.49 1.46
N SER A 517 -2.87 -2.49 0.84
CA SER A 517 -2.60 -3.80 1.45
C SER A 517 -1.15 -4.18 1.16
N LEU A 518 -0.43 -4.78 2.11
CA LEU A 518 0.88 -5.37 1.81
C LEU A 518 0.73 -6.70 1.05
N GLY A 519 1.79 -7.08 0.33
CA GLY A 519 1.75 -8.24 -0.55
C GLY A 519 3.14 -8.77 -0.94
N PRO A 520 3.35 -10.10 -0.97
CA PRO A 520 4.57 -10.69 -1.50
C PRO A 520 4.57 -10.68 -3.05
N ILE A 521 5.76 -10.48 -3.61
CA ILE A 521 6.11 -10.66 -5.02
C ILE A 521 7.10 -11.82 -5.08
N CYS A 522 6.85 -12.80 -5.94
CA CYS A 522 7.47 -14.12 -5.84
C CYS A 522 7.84 -14.74 -7.20
N ALA A 523 8.85 -15.61 -7.20
CA ALA A 523 9.27 -16.39 -8.35
C ALA A 523 8.19 -17.40 -8.82
N SER A 524 7.36 -17.90 -7.91
CA SER A 524 6.23 -18.80 -8.21
C SER A 524 5.02 -18.61 -7.27
N VAL A 525 3.89 -19.24 -7.63
CA VAL A 525 2.69 -19.31 -6.79
C VAL A 525 2.95 -20.10 -5.50
N THR A 526 3.82 -21.12 -5.57
CA THR A 526 4.29 -21.89 -4.40
C THR A 526 5.05 -20.99 -3.42
N ASP A 527 5.95 -20.13 -3.92
CA ASP A 527 6.70 -19.20 -3.08
C ASP A 527 5.78 -18.13 -2.45
N ALA A 528 4.75 -17.69 -3.18
CA ALA A 528 3.72 -16.79 -2.65
C ALA A 528 2.86 -17.43 -1.54
N ALA A 529 2.57 -18.73 -1.65
CA ALA A 529 1.86 -19.48 -0.61
C ALA A 529 2.72 -19.66 0.67
N ILE A 530 4.02 -19.94 0.52
CA ILE A 530 4.97 -19.98 1.64
C ILE A 530 5.03 -18.61 2.34
N ALA A 531 5.23 -17.52 1.58
CA ALA A 531 5.29 -16.17 2.14
C ALA A 531 3.98 -15.75 2.84
N TYR A 532 2.82 -16.04 2.23
CA TYR A 532 1.51 -15.82 2.85
C TYR A 532 1.40 -16.56 4.19
N SER A 533 1.76 -17.84 4.26
CA SER A 533 1.63 -18.66 5.48
C SER A 533 2.39 -18.14 6.72
N ILE A 534 3.37 -17.24 6.54
CA ILE A 534 4.18 -16.64 7.62
C ILE A 534 3.71 -15.20 7.92
N LEU A 535 3.21 -14.48 6.92
CA LEU A 535 2.86 -13.06 7.04
C LEU A 535 1.39 -12.83 7.45
N ALA A 536 0.50 -13.74 7.05
CA ALA A 536 -0.97 -13.69 7.14
C ALA A 536 -1.57 -13.93 8.55
N GLU A 537 -0.88 -13.48 9.59
CA GLU A 537 -1.29 -13.62 10.99
C GLU A 537 -1.60 -12.25 11.61
N PRO A 538 -2.60 -12.14 12.52
CA PRO A 538 -2.95 -10.92 13.24
C PRO A 538 -1.73 -10.21 13.88
N ASP A 539 -1.86 -8.89 14.04
CA ASP A 539 -0.84 -8.06 14.68
C ASP A 539 -1.49 -7.08 15.66
N PRO A 540 -1.20 -7.16 16.98
CA PRO A 540 -1.68 -6.22 17.99
C PRO A 540 -1.38 -4.75 17.68
N LEU A 541 -0.38 -4.46 16.83
CA LEU A 541 0.02 -3.11 16.44
C LEU A 541 -0.68 -2.61 15.15
N TYR A 542 -1.59 -3.40 14.57
CA TYR A 542 -2.28 -3.07 13.31
C TYR A 542 -3.79 -3.40 13.39
N PRO A 543 -4.65 -2.43 13.79
CA PRO A 543 -6.03 -2.70 14.20
C PRO A 543 -6.88 -3.36 13.11
N TYR A 544 -6.72 -2.93 11.85
CA TYR A 544 -7.47 -3.42 10.69
C TYR A 544 -7.32 -4.92 10.40
N GLY A 545 -6.34 -5.58 11.03
CA GLY A 545 -6.06 -7.01 10.88
C GLY A 545 -6.48 -7.87 12.06
N LEU A 546 -7.10 -7.32 13.11
CA LEU A 546 -7.35 -8.05 14.36
C LEU A 546 -8.50 -9.07 14.26
N GLN A 547 -9.50 -8.81 13.41
CA GLN A 547 -10.68 -9.68 13.24
C GLN A 547 -10.60 -10.60 12.01
N GLN A 548 -9.42 -10.77 11.41
CA GLN A 548 -9.24 -11.66 10.26
C GLN A 548 -9.44 -13.13 10.67
N PRO A 549 -10.09 -13.98 9.85
CA PRO A 549 -10.12 -15.42 10.07
C PRO A 549 -8.73 -16.01 9.81
N LYS A 550 -8.44 -17.18 10.41
CA LYS A 550 -7.19 -17.90 10.19
C LYS A 550 -6.83 -18.00 8.71
N ALA A 551 -5.56 -17.76 8.37
CA ALA A 551 -5.05 -17.98 7.03
C ALA A 551 -5.16 -19.46 6.62
N SER A 552 -5.58 -19.72 5.37
CA SER A 552 -5.76 -21.09 4.86
C SER A 552 -5.14 -21.25 3.48
N LEU A 553 -4.53 -22.42 3.27
CA LEU A 553 -4.04 -22.91 1.97
C LEU A 553 -4.81 -24.15 1.50
N SER A 554 -5.89 -24.54 2.19
CA SER A 554 -6.60 -25.82 2.03
C SER A 554 -6.97 -26.18 0.58
N GLU A 555 -7.34 -25.20 -0.25
CA GLU A 555 -7.75 -25.41 -1.64
C GLU A 555 -6.57 -25.65 -2.62
N ILE A 556 -5.33 -25.26 -2.28
CA ILE A 556 -4.20 -25.18 -3.24
C ILE A 556 -3.82 -26.52 -3.88
N LEU A 557 -3.91 -27.61 -3.11
CA LEU A 557 -3.56 -28.96 -3.54
C LEU A 557 -4.66 -29.65 -4.36
N THR A 558 -5.80 -28.99 -4.59
CA THR A 558 -6.90 -29.61 -5.37
C THR A 558 -6.43 -29.81 -6.81
N PRO A 559 -6.50 -31.04 -7.38
CA PRO A 559 -5.89 -31.33 -8.67
C PRO A 559 -6.58 -30.60 -9.83
N ASP A 560 -7.91 -30.47 -9.76
CA ASP A 560 -8.73 -29.82 -10.79
C ASP A 560 -9.52 -28.61 -10.25
N LEU A 561 -10.34 -28.01 -11.11
CA LEU A 561 -11.18 -26.85 -10.80
C LEU A 561 -12.68 -27.19 -10.79
N LYS A 562 -13.04 -28.48 -10.67
CA LYS A 562 -14.44 -28.93 -10.65
C LYS A 562 -15.20 -28.27 -9.49
N GLY A 563 -16.43 -27.89 -9.80
CA GLY A 563 -17.34 -27.20 -8.87
C GLY A 563 -17.06 -25.71 -8.69
N LEU A 564 -15.98 -25.15 -9.26
CA LEU A 564 -15.73 -23.71 -9.23
C LEU A 564 -16.54 -22.99 -10.32
N LYS A 565 -17.06 -21.82 -9.94
CA LYS A 565 -17.67 -20.82 -10.82
C LYS A 565 -16.73 -19.63 -10.92
N LEU A 566 -16.26 -19.31 -12.12
CA LEU A 566 -15.33 -18.22 -12.40
C LEU A 566 -16.09 -17.10 -13.11
N GLY A 567 -16.23 -15.95 -12.45
CA GLY A 567 -16.91 -14.78 -13.01
C GLY A 567 -16.03 -14.07 -14.02
N VAL A 568 -16.58 -13.77 -15.19
CA VAL A 568 -15.94 -12.91 -16.21
C VAL A 568 -16.94 -11.85 -16.66
N ASP A 569 -16.61 -10.58 -16.47
CA ASP A 569 -17.27 -9.50 -17.20
C ASP A 569 -16.56 -9.38 -18.56
N TRP A 570 -17.20 -9.87 -19.61
CA TRP A 570 -16.58 -9.91 -20.94
C TRP A 570 -16.45 -8.54 -21.62
N MET A 571 -17.13 -7.49 -21.15
CA MET A 571 -16.93 -6.13 -21.67
C MET A 571 -15.70 -5.49 -21.02
N PHE A 572 -15.57 -5.62 -19.70
CA PHE A 572 -14.42 -5.16 -18.94
C PHE A 572 -13.14 -5.93 -19.31
N PHE A 573 -13.20 -7.26 -19.39
CA PHE A 573 -12.06 -8.14 -19.74
C PHE A 573 -11.45 -7.82 -21.11
N LYS A 574 -12.26 -7.37 -22.08
CA LYS A 574 -11.82 -7.05 -23.45
C LYS A 574 -11.21 -5.65 -23.59
N ALA A 575 -11.20 -4.83 -22.54
CA ALA A 575 -10.63 -3.48 -22.56
C ALA A 575 -9.09 -3.49 -22.41
N CYS A 576 -8.38 -4.16 -23.32
CA CYS A 576 -6.92 -4.30 -23.33
C CYS A 576 -6.36 -4.43 -24.76
N ASP A 577 -5.02 -4.40 -24.91
CA ASP A 577 -4.38 -4.70 -26.21
C ASP A 577 -4.74 -6.11 -26.70
N ALA A 578 -4.86 -6.27 -28.03
CA ALA A 578 -5.26 -7.53 -28.66
C ALA A 578 -4.36 -8.73 -28.29
N GLU A 579 -3.04 -8.51 -28.11
CA GLU A 579 -2.11 -9.56 -27.63
C GLU A 579 -2.42 -10.00 -26.19
N VAL A 580 -2.73 -9.05 -25.31
CA VAL A 580 -3.13 -9.34 -23.92
C VAL A 580 -4.45 -10.10 -23.89
N LEU A 581 -5.45 -9.66 -24.66
CA LEU A 581 -6.73 -10.34 -24.78
C LEU A 581 -6.56 -11.78 -25.30
N ALA A 582 -5.77 -11.98 -26.36
CA ALA A 582 -5.58 -13.28 -26.99
C ALA A 582 -4.88 -14.31 -26.08
N VAL A 583 -3.96 -13.87 -25.20
CA VAL A 583 -3.32 -14.75 -24.19
C VAL A 583 -4.26 -15.00 -23.02
N CYS A 584 -4.90 -13.95 -22.49
CA CYS A 584 -5.78 -14.07 -21.33
C CYS A 584 -7.05 -14.89 -21.64
N GLN A 585 -7.65 -14.77 -22.83
CA GLN A 585 -8.82 -15.57 -23.19
C GLN A 585 -8.49 -17.07 -23.24
N LYS A 586 -7.34 -17.45 -23.81
CA LYS A 586 -6.85 -18.84 -23.80
C LYS A 586 -6.60 -19.38 -22.39
N ALA A 587 -6.19 -18.51 -21.46
CA ALA A 587 -6.06 -18.90 -20.06
C ALA A 587 -7.44 -19.22 -19.43
N VAL A 588 -8.49 -18.45 -19.75
CA VAL A 588 -9.88 -18.77 -19.33
C VAL A 588 -10.34 -20.10 -19.93
N GLU A 589 -10.15 -20.29 -21.24
CA GLU A 589 -10.47 -21.55 -21.95
C GLU A 589 -9.76 -22.75 -21.31
N TYR A 590 -8.48 -22.62 -20.96
CA TYR A 590 -7.72 -23.65 -20.25
C TYR A 590 -8.31 -23.98 -18.86
N LEU A 591 -8.68 -22.97 -18.06
CA LEU A 591 -9.33 -23.20 -16.76
C LEU A 591 -10.65 -23.97 -16.90
N GLN A 592 -11.38 -23.80 -18.00
CA GLN A 592 -12.58 -24.60 -18.30
C GLN A 592 -12.24 -26.07 -18.62
N THR A 593 -11.12 -26.36 -19.31
CA THR A 593 -10.70 -27.76 -19.55
C THR A 593 -10.36 -28.50 -18.24
N LEU A 594 -9.96 -27.77 -17.19
CA LEU A 594 -9.77 -28.29 -15.83
C LEU A 594 -11.09 -28.45 -15.04
N GLY A 595 -12.24 -28.32 -15.69
CA GLY A 595 -13.56 -28.56 -15.10
C GLY A 595 -14.20 -27.36 -14.39
N ALA A 596 -13.62 -26.16 -14.52
CA ALA A 596 -14.26 -24.95 -14.02
C ALA A 596 -15.44 -24.53 -14.91
N SER A 597 -16.48 -23.96 -14.31
CA SER A 597 -17.56 -23.29 -15.04
C SER A 597 -17.28 -21.79 -15.12
N VAL A 598 -17.36 -21.20 -16.32
CA VAL A 598 -17.32 -19.74 -16.50
C VAL A 598 -18.73 -19.19 -16.44
N VAL A 599 -18.90 -18.10 -15.70
CA VAL A 599 -20.17 -17.40 -15.49
C VAL A 599 -19.99 -15.96 -15.96
N ASP A 600 -20.88 -15.52 -16.86
CA ASP A 600 -20.94 -14.11 -17.26
C ASP A 600 -21.45 -13.27 -16.09
N VAL A 601 -20.75 -12.19 -15.73
CA VAL A 601 -21.10 -11.30 -14.61
C VAL A 601 -20.92 -9.84 -15.04
N SER A 602 -21.75 -8.95 -14.50
CA SER A 602 -21.54 -7.51 -14.64
C SER A 602 -20.65 -7.00 -13.51
N LEU A 603 -19.66 -6.16 -13.85
CA LEU A 603 -18.96 -5.27 -12.93
C LEU A 603 -19.49 -3.84 -13.18
N PRO A 604 -20.61 -3.45 -12.54
CA PRO A 604 -21.22 -2.15 -12.79
C PRO A 604 -20.37 -1.01 -12.21
N GLU A 605 -20.56 0.20 -12.73
CA GLU A 605 -20.06 1.44 -12.12
C GLU A 605 -18.53 1.51 -11.96
N MET A 606 -17.77 0.88 -12.88
CA MET A 606 -16.30 0.85 -12.82
C MET A 606 -15.64 2.23 -13.01
N GLU A 607 -16.28 3.16 -13.72
CA GLU A 607 -15.81 4.55 -13.86
C GLU A 607 -16.00 5.33 -12.55
N GLU A 608 -17.13 5.13 -11.86
CA GLU A 608 -17.40 5.64 -10.51
C GLU A 608 -16.41 5.05 -9.49
N VAL A 609 -16.12 3.74 -9.55
CA VAL A 609 -15.06 3.09 -8.75
C VAL A 609 -13.69 3.69 -9.04
N ARG A 610 -13.32 3.91 -10.31
CA ARG A 610 -12.06 4.56 -10.70
C ARG A 610 -11.93 5.94 -10.06
N VAL A 611 -12.96 6.76 -10.15
CA VAL A 611 -12.98 8.13 -9.62
C VAL A 611 -12.95 8.14 -8.09
N ALA A 612 -13.79 7.33 -7.44
CA ALA A 612 -13.85 7.24 -5.98
C ALA A 612 -12.55 6.71 -5.36
N HIS A 613 -11.92 5.70 -5.99
CA HIS A 613 -10.61 5.21 -5.59
C HIS A 613 -9.53 6.32 -5.62
N VAL A 614 -9.47 7.09 -6.72
CA VAL A 614 -8.47 8.17 -6.87
C VAL A 614 -8.71 9.29 -5.86
N ILE A 615 -9.97 9.64 -5.59
CA ILE A 615 -10.32 10.60 -4.54
C ILE A 615 -9.82 10.11 -3.18
N CYS A 616 -10.15 8.88 -2.76
CA CYS A 616 -9.71 8.36 -1.46
C CYS A 616 -8.18 8.32 -1.33
N ILE A 617 -7.48 7.62 -2.23
CA ILE A 617 -6.02 7.42 -2.08
C ILE A 617 -5.25 8.75 -2.11
N LEU A 618 -5.62 9.69 -2.99
CA LEU A 618 -4.90 10.96 -3.11
C LEU A 618 -5.28 11.96 -2.00
N SER A 619 -6.53 11.97 -1.51
CA SER A 619 -6.90 12.79 -0.35
C SER A 619 -6.18 12.34 0.92
N GLU A 620 -6.05 11.03 1.14
CA GLU A 620 -5.32 10.47 2.29
C GLU A 620 -3.82 10.77 2.21
N MET A 621 -3.21 10.61 1.03
CA MET A 621 -1.81 11.00 0.78
C MET A 621 -1.59 12.50 0.97
N ARG A 622 -2.56 13.33 0.58
CA ARG A 622 -2.51 14.79 0.70
C ARG A 622 -2.60 15.28 2.14
N ASP A 623 -3.42 14.62 2.95
CA ASP A 623 -3.57 14.86 4.38
C ASP A 623 -2.27 14.54 5.12
N PHE A 624 -1.76 13.31 4.94
CA PHE A 624 -0.50 12.88 5.56
C PHE A 624 0.71 13.74 5.14
N LEU A 625 0.82 14.07 3.85
CA LEU A 625 1.94 14.86 3.30
C LEU A 625 1.71 16.38 3.36
N GLN A 626 0.69 16.86 4.07
CA GLN A 626 0.39 18.29 4.17
C GLN A 626 1.56 19.14 4.72
N PRO A 627 2.39 18.68 5.67
CA PRO A 627 3.60 19.41 6.09
C PRO A 627 4.67 19.41 4.97
N ASP A 628 5.04 18.21 4.50
CA ASP A 628 6.10 17.99 3.50
C ASP A 628 5.86 18.69 2.18
N PHE A 629 4.62 18.78 1.73
CA PHE A 629 4.29 19.49 0.49
C PHE A 629 4.65 20.98 0.56
N ASN A 630 4.66 21.59 1.75
CA ASN A 630 5.01 22.99 1.93
C ASN A 630 6.51 23.19 2.19
N THR A 631 7.17 22.30 2.93
CA THR A 631 8.61 22.40 3.25
C THR A 631 9.52 21.83 2.17
N HIS A 632 9.12 20.71 1.55
CA HIS A 632 9.93 19.90 0.64
C HIS A 632 9.44 19.96 -0.82
N PHE A 633 8.58 20.94 -1.15
CA PHE A 633 7.96 21.13 -2.48
C PHE A 633 8.94 21.04 -3.66
N HIS A 634 10.15 21.57 -3.52
CA HIS A 634 11.16 21.58 -4.59
C HIS A 634 12.03 20.31 -4.64
N GLN A 635 11.92 19.44 -3.65
CA GLN A 635 12.65 18.17 -3.53
C GLN A 635 11.80 16.97 -4.01
N MET A 636 10.48 17.07 -3.95
CA MET A 636 9.53 16.13 -4.55
C MET A 636 9.66 16.07 -6.09
N ASN A 637 9.43 14.87 -6.65
CA ASN A 637 9.31 14.66 -8.09
C ASN A 637 8.09 15.41 -8.68
N LEU A 638 8.13 15.66 -10.00
CA LEU A 638 7.07 16.43 -10.67
C LEU A 638 5.71 15.70 -10.70
N GLU A 639 5.73 14.38 -10.84
CA GLU A 639 4.54 13.51 -10.82
C GLU A 639 3.86 13.54 -9.44
N THR A 640 4.64 13.40 -8.37
CA THR A 640 4.24 13.59 -6.96
C THR A 640 3.55 14.94 -6.75
N ARG A 641 4.20 16.04 -7.17
CA ARG A 641 3.69 17.41 -6.98
C ARG A 641 2.44 17.69 -7.80
N LEU A 642 2.27 17.05 -8.96
CA LEU A 642 1.08 17.18 -9.78
C LEU A 642 -0.11 16.46 -9.14
N ASN A 643 0.08 15.22 -8.68
CA ASN A 643 -0.96 14.45 -8.01
C ASN A 643 -1.37 15.08 -6.67
N LEU A 644 -0.41 15.58 -5.87
CA LEU A 644 -0.72 16.30 -4.63
C LEU A 644 -1.35 17.69 -4.88
N ALA A 645 -1.15 18.30 -6.05
CA ALA A 645 -1.86 19.52 -6.47
C ALA A 645 -3.27 19.24 -7.04
N LEU A 646 -3.51 18.03 -7.55
CA LEU A 646 -4.83 17.52 -7.92
C LEU A 646 -5.64 17.19 -6.66
N ALA A 647 -5.01 16.52 -5.69
CA ALA A 647 -5.61 16.15 -4.42
C ALA A 647 -6.13 17.36 -3.61
N SER A 648 -5.42 18.50 -3.68
CA SER A 648 -5.84 19.78 -3.06
C SER A 648 -7.16 20.36 -3.60
N GLN A 649 -7.75 19.75 -4.64
CA GLN A 649 -9.02 20.17 -5.22
C GLN A 649 -10.20 19.27 -4.79
N PHE A 650 -9.94 18.10 -4.20
CA PHE A 650 -10.98 17.23 -3.70
C PHE A 650 -11.53 17.77 -2.38
N THR A 651 -12.86 17.86 -2.27
CA THR A 651 -13.54 18.38 -1.09
C THR A 651 -13.91 17.26 -0.12
N ALA A 652 -14.27 17.63 1.12
CA ALA A 652 -14.85 16.69 2.07
C ALA A 652 -16.15 16.03 1.54
N LEU A 653 -16.91 16.71 0.69
CA LEU A 653 -18.10 16.14 0.05
C LEU A 653 -17.72 15.03 -0.95
N ASP A 654 -16.62 15.20 -1.67
CA ASP A 654 -16.12 14.21 -2.63
C ASP A 654 -15.59 12.98 -1.93
N TYR A 655 -14.83 13.16 -0.84
CA TYR A 655 -14.36 12.05 -0.01
C TYR A 655 -15.52 11.30 0.68
N ILE A 656 -16.56 12.00 1.14
CA ILE A 656 -17.78 11.35 1.66
C ILE A 656 -18.49 10.56 0.54
N LYS A 657 -18.76 11.17 -0.63
CA LYS A 657 -19.42 10.48 -1.75
C LYS A 657 -18.60 9.29 -2.28
N ALA A 658 -17.28 9.40 -2.34
CA ALA A 658 -16.39 8.30 -2.69
C ALA A 658 -16.56 7.13 -1.71
N ASN A 659 -16.61 7.39 -0.41
CA ASN A 659 -16.81 6.32 0.58
C ASN A 659 -18.25 5.76 0.60
N ARG A 660 -19.26 6.50 0.10
CA ARG A 660 -20.58 5.92 -0.24
C ARG A 660 -20.50 4.98 -1.44
N GLN A 661 -19.80 5.37 -2.50
CA GLN A 661 -19.52 4.49 -3.65
C GLN A 661 -18.76 3.24 -3.20
N ARG A 662 -17.91 3.32 -2.16
CA ARG A 662 -17.25 2.15 -1.57
C ARG A 662 -18.25 1.15 -1.00
N THR A 663 -19.16 1.60 -0.13
CA THR A 663 -20.23 0.75 0.44
C THR A 663 -21.03 0.05 -0.66
N ARG A 664 -21.43 0.82 -1.66
CA ARG A 664 -22.15 0.35 -2.84
C ARG A 664 -21.37 -0.71 -3.64
N SER A 665 -20.08 -0.47 -3.86
CA SER A 665 -19.16 -1.40 -4.55
C SER A 665 -18.92 -2.68 -3.75
N MET A 666 -18.83 -2.57 -2.42
CA MET A 666 -18.77 -3.73 -1.53
C MET A 666 -20.09 -4.51 -1.52
N SER A 667 -21.24 -3.87 -1.76
CA SER A 667 -22.53 -4.55 -1.91
C SER A 667 -22.58 -5.40 -3.19
N PHE A 668 -22.38 -4.82 -4.38
CA PHE A 668 -22.49 -5.61 -5.61
C PHE A 668 -21.44 -6.74 -5.68
N LEU A 669 -20.26 -6.56 -5.08
CA LEU A 669 -19.29 -7.65 -4.92
C LEU A 669 -19.78 -8.78 -4.02
N ARG A 670 -20.57 -8.51 -2.97
CA ARG A 670 -21.19 -9.58 -2.15
C ARG A 670 -22.18 -10.39 -2.98
N ASP A 671 -22.94 -9.74 -3.85
CA ASP A 671 -23.94 -10.37 -4.73
C ASP A 671 -23.28 -11.19 -5.86
N ILE A 672 -22.21 -10.68 -6.45
CA ILE A 672 -21.36 -11.41 -7.41
C ILE A 672 -20.72 -12.63 -6.72
N PHE A 673 -20.08 -12.45 -5.55
CA PHE A 673 -19.50 -13.54 -4.75
C PHE A 673 -20.52 -14.37 -3.94
N ALA A 674 -21.82 -14.25 -4.23
CA ALA A 674 -22.83 -15.26 -3.90
C ALA A 674 -23.00 -16.27 -5.06
N ASN A 675 -22.61 -15.89 -6.27
CA ASN A 675 -22.79 -16.65 -7.50
C ASN A 675 -21.48 -17.21 -8.08
N VAL A 676 -20.33 -16.57 -7.83
CA VAL A 676 -19.00 -17.02 -8.30
C VAL A 676 -17.98 -17.11 -7.16
N ASN A 677 -16.96 -17.97 -7.31
CA ASN A 677 -15.87 -18.12 -6.33
C ASN A 677 -14.79 -17.04 -6.49
N CYS A 678 -14.51 -16.65 -7.73
CA CYS A 678 -13.56 -15.60 -8.08
C CYS A 678 -14.00 -14.87 -9.35
N ILE A 679 -13.43 -13.68 -9.56
CA ILE A 679 -13.56 -12.85 -10.76
C ILE A 679 -12.22 -12.92 -11.50
N LEU A 680 -12.25 -13.09 -12.83
CA LEU A 680 -11.07 -13.18 -13.68
C LEU A 680 -10.92 -11.92 -14.55
N THR A 681 -9.67 -11.47 -14.73
CA THR A 681 -9.32 -10.31 -15.58
C THR A 681 -7.90 -10.46 -16.14
N PRO A 682 -7.52 -9.77 -17.22
CA PRO A 682 -6.11 -9.48 -17.48
C PRO A 682 -5.48 -8.74 -16.28
N ALA A 683 -4.18 -8.88 -16.03
CA ALA A 683 -3.55 -8.08 -14.97
C ALA A 683 -3.48 -6.59 -15.34
N THR A 684 -3.03 -6.27 -16.55
CA THR A 684 -2.85 -4.89 -17.03
C THR A 684 -3.40 -4.76 -18.45
N ALA A 685 -3.92 -3.58 -18.84
CA ALA A 685 -4.53 -3.40 -20.18
C ALA A 685 -3.51 -3.23 -21.32
N CYS A 686 -2.22 -3.33 -21.00
CA CYS A 686 -1.08 -3.31 -21.90
C CYS A 686 0.09 -4.07 -21.26
N THR A 687 1.16 -4.30 -22.04
CA THR A 687 2.47 -4.71 -21.52
C THR A 687 3.27 -3.53 -20.98
N ALA A 688 4.44 -3.80 -20.38
CA ALA A 688 5.35 -2.79 -19.83
C ALA A 688 5.63 -1.61 -20.79
N PRO A 689 5.30 -0.35 -20.44
CA PRO A 689 5.54 0.82 -21.30
C PRO A 689 7.03 1.12 -21.49
N ARG A 690 7.39 1.79 -22.59
CA ARG A 690 8.77 2.17 -22.91
C ARG A 690 9.21 3.40 -22.10
N ILE A 691 10.47 3.39 -21.64
CA ILE A 691 11.13 4.54 -21.01
C ILE A 691 11.65 5.47 -22.11
N HIS A 692 11.32 6.76 -22.04
CA HIS A 692 11.93 7.79 -22.87
C HIS A 692 13.05 8.51 -22.12
N SER A 693 14.06 9.01 -22.82
CA SER A 693 15.23 9.70 -22.23
C SER A 693 14.84 10.92 -21.38
N SER A 694 13.73 11.59 -21.73
CA SER A 694 13.14 12.68 -20.97
C SER A 694 12.70 12.29 -19.55
N ASP A 695 12.28 11.04 -19.37
CA ASP A 695 11.55 10.61 -18.17
C ASP A 695 12.54 10.40 -17.02
N LEU A 696 13.74 9.93 -17.37
CA LEU A 696 14.91 9.81 -16.50
C LEU A 696 15.38 11.17 -15.94
N LEU A 697 14.94 12.30 -16.51
CA LEU A 697 15.32 13.67 -16.11
C LEU A 697 14.24 14.42 -15.30
N THR A 698 12.99 13.93 -15.29
CA THR A 698 11.83 14.67 -14.74
C THR A 698 10.69 13.83 -14.17
N GLY A 699 10.67 12.52 -14.41
CA GLY A 699 9.42 11.77 -14.42
C GLY A 699 8.64 12.06 -15.70
N ASN A 700 7.43 11.52 -15.80
CA ASN A 700 6.49 11.79 -16.89
C ASN A 700 5.07 11.98 -16.34
N ASN A 701 4.16 12.42 -17.18
CA ASN A 701 2.72 12.40 -16.94
C ASN A 701 2.05 11.83 -18.19
N ASP A 702 1.60 10.59 -18.10
CA ASP A 702 0.93 9.86 -19.18
C ASP A 702 -0.38 9.26 -18.64
N VAL A 703 -1.44 10.07 -18.64
CA VAL A 703 -2.75 9.68 -18.08
C VAL A 703 -3.35 8.46 -18.81
N PRO A 704 -3.31 8.36 -20.15
CA PRO A 704 -3.77 7.15 -20.84
C PRO A 704 -2.99 5.89 -20.44
N THR A 705 -1.66 5.94 -20.40
CA THR A 705 -0.86 4.78 -19.98
C THR A 705 -1.10 4.43 -18.51
N LEU A 706 -1.25 5.43 -17.63
CA LEU A 706 -1.58 5.27 -16.21
C LEU A 706 -2.92 4.53 -16.03
N LEU A 707 -3.99 5.01 -16.67
CA LEU A 707 -5.32 4.42 -16.52
C LEU A 707 -5.40 3.01 -17.12
N ARG A 708 -4.77 2.77 -18.27
CA ARG A 708 -4.63 1.42 -18.84
C ARG A 708 -3.85 0.46 -17.93
N THR A 709 -2.84 0.96 -17.23
CA THR A 709 -2.09 0.16 -16.25
C THR A 709 -2.91 -0.14 -14.99
N MET A 710 -3.74 0.80 -14.52
CA MET A 710 -4.56 0.64 -13.30
C MET A 710 -5.91 -0.06 -13.51
N ARG A 711 -6.39 -0.17 -14.76
CA ARG A 711 -7.75 -0.59 -15.15
C ARG A 711 -8.35 -1.71 -14.30
N TYR A 712 -7.63 -2.82 -14.15
CA TYR A 712 -8.11 -4.02 -13.45
C TYR A 712 -7.79 -4.05 -11.94
N MET A 713 -7.06 -3.05 -11.43
CA MET A 713 -6.46 -3.09 -10.09
C MET A 713 -7.34 -2.47 -9.02
N GLN A 714 -7.98 -1.33 -9.35
CA GLN A 714 -8.55 -0.38 -8.38
C GLN A 714 -9.69 -0.95 -7.55
N LEU A 715 -10.57 -1.76 -8.15
CA LEU A 715 -11.70 -2.40 -7.47
C LEU A 715 -11.22 -3.20 -6.24
N GLY A 716 -10.13 -3.96 -6.37
CA GLY A 716 -9.55 -4.76 -5.30
C GLY A 716 -8.89 -3.95 -4.17
N ASN A 717 -8.39 -2.75 -4.46
CA ASN A 717 -7.89 -1.83 -3.44
C ASN A 717 -9.03 -1.14 -2.71
N PHE A 718 -9.94 -0.55 -3.47
CA PHE A 718 -11.03 0.28 -3.00
C PHE A 718 -11.99 -0.49 -2.09
N THR A 719 -12.32 -1.74 -2.45
CA THR A 719 -13.23 -2.61 -1.69
C THR A 719 -12.52 -3.58 -0.76
N GLY A 720 -11.18 -3.63 -0.78
CA GLY A 720 -10.35 -4.46 0.09
C GLY A 720 -10.22 -5.94 -0.30
N ILE A 721 -10.92 -6.44 -1.32
CA ILE A 721 -10.86 -7.87 -1.72
C ILE A 721 -9.44 -8.31 -2.14
N PRO A 722 -9.05 -9.58 -1.89
CA PRO A 722 -7.74 -10.10 -2.27
C PRO A 722 -7.64 -10.34 -3.78
N GLY A 723 -6.41 -10.27 -4.32
CA GLY A 723 -6.14 -10.56 -5.73
C GLY A 723 -4.72 -11.01 -6.00
N LEU A 724 -4.57 -12.00 -6.88
CA LEU A 724 -3.30 -12.62 -7.28
C LEU A 724 -3.08 -12.41 -8.78
N VAL A 725 -1.87 -11.99 -9.17
CA VAL A 725 -1.41 -12.02 -10.57
C VAL A 725 -0.40 -13.14 -10.81
N VAL A 726 -0.55 -13.83 -11.93
CA VAL A 726 0.32 -14.95 -12.35
C VAL A 726 0.71 -14.77 -13.82
N PRO A 727 1.98 -14.99 -14.22
CA PRO A 727 2.39 -14.93 -15.62
C PRO A 727 1.77 -16.06 -16.45
N VAL A 728 1.15 -15.71 -17.57
CA VAL A 728 0.44 -16.63 -18.47
C VAL A 728 1.00 -16.66 -19.91
N GLY A 729 1.87 -15.72 -20.26
CA GLY A 729 2.50 -15.69 -21.58
C GLY A 729 3.34 -14.43 -21.80
N TYR A 730 3.59 -14.14 -23.08
CA TYR A 730 4.41 -13.03 -23.54
C TYR A 730 3.80 -12.43 -24.81
N ALA A 731 3.94 -11.11 -24.99
CA ALA A 731 3.67 -10.47 -26.28
C ALA A 731 4.78 -10.79 -27.30
N ALA A 732 4.56 -10.50 -28.58
CA ALA A 732 5.55 -10.68 -29.66
C ALA A 732 6.85 -9.90 -29.41
N SER A 733 6.77 -8.79 -28.66
CA SER A 733 7.92 -8.01 -28.16
C SER A 733 8.79 -8.73 -27.12
N GLY A 734 8.34 -9.88 -26.60
CA GLY A 734 8.97 -10.63 -25.51
C GLY A 734 8.66 -10.10 -24.11
N LEU A 735 7.83 -9.06 -23.99
CA LEU A 735 7.37 -8.54 -22.70
C LEU A 735 6.35 -9.49 -22.05
N PRO A 736 6.38 -9.70 -20.73
CA PRO A 736 5.43 -10.57 -20.04
C PRO A 736 3.98 -10.11 -20.12
N ILE A 737 3.07 -11.08 -20.05
CA ILE A 737 1.62 -10.90 -19.86
C ILE A 737 1.20 -11.74 -18.65
N ASN A 738 0.66 -11.07 -17.62
CA ASN A 738 0.06 -11.73 -16.47
C ASN A 738 -1.47 -11.69 -16.52
N PHE A 739 -2.07 -12.67 -15.86
CA PHE A 739 -3.50 -12.81 -15.61
C PHE A 739 -3.81 -12.50 -14.15
N GLN A 740 -4.98 -11.93 -13.85
CA GLN A 740 -5.43 -11.63 -12.49
C GLN A 740 -6.65 -12.47 -12.09
N VAL A 741 -6.57 -13.04 -10.90
CA VAL A 741 -7.70 -13.63 -10.18
C VAL A 741 -8.00 -12.74 -8.96
N MET A 742 -9.27 -12.38 -8.74
CA MET A 742 -9.75 -11.72 -7.52
C MET A 742 -10.79 -12.59 -6.82
N ALA A 743 -10.76 -12.71 -5.50
CA ALA A 743 -11.67 -13.58 -4.75
C ALA A 743 -12.43 -12.79 -3.67
N LYS A 744 -13.37 -13.44 -2.99
CA LYS A 744 -14.09 -12.83 -1.85
C LYS A 744 -13.11 -12.47 -0.72
N TRP A 745 -13.44 -11.48 0.11
CA TRP A 745 -12.70 -11.17 1.35
C TRP A 745 -12.34 -12.45 2.11
N TRP A 746 -11.06 -12.57 2.49
CA TRP A 746 -10.46 -13.70 3.20
C TRP A 746 -10.41 -15.03 2.43
N ASP A 747 -10.65 -15.05 1.12
CA ASP A 747 -10.61 -16.27 0.28
C ASP A 747 -9.32 -16.37 -0.56
N GLU A 748 -8.17 -16.12 0.07
CA GLU A 748 -6.87 -16.27 -0.60
C GLU A 748 -6.59 -17.73 -1.04
N ALA A 749 -7.22 -18.72 -0.40
CA ALA A 749 -7.10 -20.13 -0.77
C ALA A 749 -7.55 -20.40 -2.23
N ILE A 750 -8.67 -19.80 -2.67
CA ILE A 750 -9.15 -19.90 -4.06
C ILE A 750 -8.17 -19.22 -5.04
N LEU A 751 -7.54 -18.11 -4.65
CA LEU A 751 -6.52 -17.46 -5.47
C LEU A 751 -5.35 -18.39 -5.75
N PHE A 752 -4.84 -19.07 -4.72
CA PHE A 752 -3.76 -20.05 -4.90
C PHE A 752 -4.19 -21.27 -5.73
N ARG A 753 -5.39 -21.82 -5.50
CA ARG A 753 -5.91 -22.97 -6.27
C ARG A 753 -6.00 -22.67 -7.77
N VAL A 754 -6.51 -21.50 -8.16
CA VAL A 754 -6.61 -21.09 -9.58
C VAL A 754 -5.24 -20.65 -10.11
N GLY A 755 -4.48 -19.88 -9.32
CA GLY A 755 -3.16 -19.36 -9.68
C GLY A 755 -2.16 -20.46 -10.04
N LEU A 756 -2.13 -21.56 -9.28
CA LEU A 756 -1.25 -22.70 -9.57
C LEU A 756 -1.57 -23.38 -10.91
N LYS A 757 -2.81 -23.28 -11.40
CA LYS A 757 -3.16 -23.78 -12.74
C LYS A 757 -2.74 -22.79 -13.84
N LEU A 758 -2.87 -21.48 -13.58
CA LEU A 758 -2.37 -20.44 -14.49
C LEU A 758 -0.83 -20.48 -14.62
N GLU A 759 -0.12 -20.85 -13.56
CA GLU A 759 1.33 -21.05 -13.58
C GLU A 759 1.74 -22.22 -14.50
N HIS A 760 0.95 -23.31 -14.52
CA HIS A 760 1.13 -24.42 -15.46
C HIS A 760 0.67 -24.09 -16.89
N PHE A 761 -0.37 -23.27 -17.08
CA PHE A 761 -0.87 -22.86 -18.41
C PHE A 761 0.21 -22.20 -19.28
N ARG A 762 1.14 -21.45 -18.67
CA ARG A 762 2.23 -20.76 -19.37
C ARG A 762 3.15 -21.73 -20.14
N ASP A 763 3.24 -22.99 -19.71
CA ASP A 763 4.10 -24.07 -20.24
C ASP A 763 5.61 -23.77 -20.23
N THR A 764 6.06 -22.74 -20.95
CA THR A 764 7.47 -22.34 -21.04
C THR A 764 7.72 -20.96 -20.41
N THR A 765 8.75 -20.85 -19.56
CA THR A 765 9.20 -19.55 -19.01
C THR A 765 10.36 -19.02 -19.84
N ARG A 766 10.23 -17.81 -20.38
CA ARG A 766 11.31 -17.13 -21.10
C ARG A 766 12.32 -16.55 -20.10
N LYS A 767 13.62 -16.82 -20.30
CA LYS A 767 14.68 -16.19 -19.49
C LYS A 767 14.67 -14.66 -19.70
N PRO A 768 14.67 -13.84 -18.63
CA PRO A 768 14.84 -12.39 -18.71
C PRO A 768 16.21 -12.01 -19.33
N ALA A 769 16.30 -10.80 -19.89
CA ALA A 769 17.54 -10.29 -20.49
C ALA A 769 18.62 -9.98 -19.43
N ILE A 770 18.21 -9.53 -18.24
CA ILE A 770 19.03 -9.43 -17.04
C ILE A 770 18.56 -10.52 -16.07
N TYR A 771 19.40 -11.52 -15.79
CA TYR A 771 19.12 -12.56 -14.81
C TYR A 771 20.40 -13.12 -14.20
N TYR A 772 20.47 -13.09 -12.87
CA TYR A 772 21.55 -13.61 -12.05
C TYR A 772 21.14 -14.98 -11.49
N ASP A 773 21.89 -16.04 -11.79
CA ASP A 773 21.69 -17.33 -11.14
C ASP A 773 22.51 -17.39 -9.84
N ILE A 774 21.84 -17.09 -8.73
CA ILE A 774 22.44 -17.04 -7.40
C ILE A 774 22.87 -18.43 -6.88
N LEU A 775 22.34 -19.51 -7.47
CA LEU A 775 22.61 -20.91 -7.09
C LEU A 775 23.59 -21.60 -8.06
N ALA A 776 24.33 -20.84 -8.87
CA ALA A 776 25.41 -21.31 -9.74
C ALA A 776 26.81 -21.08 -9.14
#